data_AF-A0A2D4TCH3-F1
#
_entry.id   AF-A0A2D4TCH3-F1
#
_cell.length_a   1.000
_cell.length_b   1.000
_cell.length_c   1.000
_cell.angle_alpha   90.00
_cell.angle_beta   90.00
_cell.angle_gamma   90.00
#
_symmetry.space_group_name_H-M   'P 1'
#
loop_
_entity.id
_entity.type
_entity.pdbx_description
1 polymer ?
#
loop_
_entity_poly.entity_id
_entity_poly.type
_entity_poly.pdbx_seq_one_letter_code
_entity_poly.pdbx_strand_id
1 'polypeptide(L)'
;MSTERNPTQPIAPSSFEPLDRAQPPAAGHGRGWRRWLLPLAILLFALVMAFLFLARSVEISTDTTTPADIDLSGFHLPLGGRLLLLPGIYSLQIAAPGYVTLETDLTVSDEASQRFSFELQPEPGIVTLLTQPAGVAVTIDDAYAGEAPLSALPLAAGVHALALRHPRYLPLDVTLDVAGRAQQETFTFSLSPAWGVATVSSEPAGADILVDGEPVATTPAAVELLQGERQLQLRLPGYAPWQQTLLAKAGENIALDTVQLQPAAGVLEVTSTPSGANVTLDGDFQGQTPVTLNLLPDTAQRLMLTRPGYRRHSETVQLAAGATRRKAITLQAQLGAIDLRVSPPEAEVRVNGRLIGRGNQSLSLPTVEHRVEVSLAGHRSVSQRITPRQGLEQRFEVALQTEQEARVAQVQPEVTSALGQTLRLFIPGEHGPDSFTLGTSRREPGRRANEVLRPVTLRRMFYLQTTEVTNAQFRQFLASHNSGQLEGNSLNREHQPVAQVSWQQAAQFCNWLSQREGLPAFYTQNQGIVTGFNPAATGYRLPTEAEWAWVARVKEETRLTFPWGDGFPPTAVVENYADSSSAYVTGRTISGYNDGQVVSATVASFAANHNGLHDLGGNVAEWVHDVYQIPAANTPAETDPLGPQTGDNYVIRGASWAMSRMSELRLPFRDYGQAGRDDVGFRVARYAE
;
A
#
# COMPACT_ATOMS: atom_id res chain seq x y z
N MET A 1 108.99 10.71 35.60
CA MET A 1 110.39 10.27 35.75
C MET A 1 110.57 9.18 34.70
N SER A 2 111.17 9.54 33.57
CA SER A 2 110.77 8.98 32.27
C SER A 2 111.88 9.14 31.25
N THR A 3 112.28 8.08 30.54
CA THR A 3 113.00 8.09 29.24
C THR A 3 113.22 6.66 28.72
N GLU A 4 112.72 6.38 27.51
CA GLU A 4 113.30 5.51 26.47
C GLU A 4 112.84 6.17 25.13
N ARG A 5 113.69 6.53 24.14
CA ARG A 5 114.56 5.71 23.25
C ARG A 5 113.77 4.59 22.56
N ASN A 6 113.78 4.38 21.24
CA ASN A 6 114.71 4.80 20.17
C ASN A 6 113.94 4.95 18.80
N PRO A 7 114.52 4.86 17.57
CA PRO A 7 114.52 6.00 16.63
C PRO A 7 113.88 5.75 15.24
N THR A 8 113.79 6.79 14.38
CA THR A 8 114.25 6.78 12.96
C THR A 8 114.18 8.17 12.30
N GLN A 9 115.18 8.49 11.45
CA GLN A 9 115.30 9.69 10.58
C GLN A 9 115.45 9.25 9.10
N PRO A 10 115.33 10.18 8.12
CA PRO A 10 116.51 10.77 7.42
C PRO A 10 116.42 12.33 7.34
N ILE A 11 117.48 13.18 7.32
CA ILE A 11 118.69 13.28 6.45
C ILE A 11 118.30 13.72 5.02
N ALA A 12 118.81 14.81 4.38
CA ALA A 12 119.71 15.95 4.66
C ALA A 12 119.56 17.00 3.49
N PRO A 13 120.35 18.09 3.25
CA PRO A 13 121.54 18.62 3.95
C PRO A 13 121.60 20.17 4.18
N SER A 14 122.66 20.60 4.87
CA SER A 14 123.19 21.98 4.96
C SER A 14 124.10 22.30 3.75
N SER A 15 124.80 23.44 3.57
CA SER A 15 125.24 24.55 4.44
C SER A 15 125.74 25.75 3.59
N PHE A 16 126.09 26.86 4.26
CA PHE A 16 127.40 27.56 4.16
C PHE A 16 127.31 29.08 3.99
N GLU A 17 128.11 29.79 4.80
CA GLU A 17 128.32 31.23 4.83
C GLU A 17 129.80 31.51 4.53
N PRO A 18 130.14 32.42 3.60
CA PRO A 18 131.50 32.95 3.47
C PRO A 18 131.59 34.45 3.78
N LEU A 19 132.50 34.79 4.70
CA LEU A 19 133.14 36.11 4.78
C LEU A 19 134.39 36.13 3.89
N ASP A 20 134.40 36.98 2.86
CA ASP A 20 135.60 37.62 2.29
C ASP A 20 135.14 38.79 1.39
N ARG A 21 135.56 40.04 1.57
CA ARG A 21 136.87 40.62 1.23
C ARG A 21 137.28 40.47 -0.25
N ALA A 22 136.87 41.43 -1.08
CA ALA A 22 137.75 42.03 -2.10
C ALA A 22 137.23 43.40 -2.60
N GLN A 23 138.01 44.44 -2.31
CA GLN A 23 138.09 45.72 -3.06
C GLN A 23 138.82 45.51 -4.42
N PRO A 24 138.92 46.48 -5.35
CA PRO A 24 138.31 47.82 -5.49
C PRO A 24 137.63 47.95 -6.91
N PRO A 25 137.59 49.05 -7.72
CA PRO A 25 138.46 50.24 -7.82
C PRO A 25 137.82 51.57 -7.37
N ALA A 26 138.67 52.56 -7.07
CA ALA A 26 138.26 53.96 -7.02
C ALA A 26 138.36 54.61 -8.42
N ALA A 27 137.23 54.90 -9.04
CA ALA A 27 137.03 55.86 -10.14
C ALA A 27 135.51 56.00 -10.39
N GLY A 28 134.91 57.17 -10.60
CA GLY A 28 135.45 58.54 -10.61
C GLY A 28 134.29 59.54 -10.56
N HIS A 29 134.57 60.84 -10.71
CA HIS A 29 133.54 61.89 -10.73
C HIS A 29 132.60 61.76 -11.96
N GLY A 30 131.42 61.15 -11.77
CA GLY A 30 130.44 60.91 -12.83
C GLY A 30 129.19 61.80 -12.77
N ARG A 31 129.22 62.99 -13.41
CA ARG A 31 128.02 63.80 -13.70
C ARG A 31 127.11 63.08 -14.73
N GLY A 32 126.40 62.04 -14.29
CA GLY A 32 125.60 61.15 -15.15
C GLY A 32 124.10 61.13 -14.82
N TRP A 33 123.66 60.27 -13.91
CA TRP A 33 122.24 59.91 -13.74
C TRP A 33 121.32 61.06 -13.29
N ARG A 34 121.86 62.12 -12.67
CA ARG A 34 121.09 63.34 -12.36
C ARG A 34 120.57 64.07 -13.62
N ARG A 35 121.14 63.78 -14.80
CA ARG A 35 120.59 64.24 -16.10
C ARG A 35 119.39 63.43 -16.58
N TRP A 36 119.13 62.26 -16.00
CA TRP A 36 117.93 61.45 -16.28
C TRP A 36 116.88 61.56 -15.17
N LEU A 37 117.27 61.81 -13.92
CA LEU A 37 116.31 62.12 -12.84
C LEU A 37 115.43 63.34 -13.18
N LEU A 38 115.98 64.37 -13.85
CA LEU A 38 115.18 65.53 -14.25
C LEU A 38 114.15 65.20 -15.36
N PRO A 39 114.51 64.61 -16.53
CA PRO A 39 113.52 64.24 -17.54
C PRO A 39 112.62 63.07 -17.11
N LEU A 40 113.04 62.18 -16.20
CA LEU A 40 112.15 61.16 -15.64
C LEU A 40 111.16 61.78 -14.66
N ALA A 41 111.58 62.74 -13.82
CA ALA A 41 110.67 63.52 -12.99
C ALA A 41 109.75 64.42 -13.84
N ILE A 42 110.22 64.99 -14.95
CA ILE A 42 109.39 65.74 -15.90
C ILE A 42 108.43 64.82 -16.65
N LEU A 43 108.83 63.60 -17.04
CA LEU A 43 107.95 62.62 -17.67
C LEU A 43 106.88 62.12 -16.68
N LEU A 44 107.28 61.83 -15.44
CA LEU A 44 106.35 61.45 -14.37
C LEU A 44 105.41 62.61 -14.02
N PHE A 45 105.93 63.84 -13.93
CA PHE A 45 105.11 65.03 -13.72
C PHE A 45 104.18 65.29 -14.91
N ALA A 46 104.62 65.07 -16.15
CA ALA A 46 103.79 65.20 -17.35
C ALA A 46 102.73 64.09 -17.42
N LEU A 47 103.03 62.85 -17.00
CA LEU A 47 102.07 61.75 -16.90
C LEU A 47 101.04 62.01 -15.79
N VAL A 48 101.48 62.49 -14.63
CA VAL A 48 100.58 62.88 -13.52
C VAL A 48 99.72 64.08 -13.94
N MET A 49 100.30 65.11 -14.56
CA MET A 49 99.53 66.25 -15.09
C MET A 49 98.58 65.84 -16.21
N ALA A 50 98.98 64.95 -17.12
CA ALA A 50 98.10 64.42 -18.17
C ALA A 50 96.95 63.61 -17.56
N PHE A 51 97.22 62.73 -16.59
CA PHE A 51 96.19 62.00 -15.85
C PHE A 51 95.24 62.97 -15.15
N LEU A 52 95.74 63.98 -14.42
CA LEU A 52 94.91 64.98 -13.75
C LEU A 52 94.11 65.86 -14.72
N PHE A 53 94.54 66.03 -15.98
CA PHE A 53 93.79 66.74 -17.03
C PHE A 53 92.76 65.86 -17.76
N LEU A 54 93.02 64.55 -17.89
CA LEU A 54 92.18 63.60 -18.62
C LEU A 54 91.17 62.87 -17.72
N ALA A 55 91.47 62.72 -16.43
CA ALA A 55 90.62 62.02 -15.48
C ALA A 55 89.33 62.81 -15.18
N ARG A 56 88.27 62.05 -14.92
CA ARG A 56 86.91 62.49 -14.59
C ARG A 56 86.63 62.22 -13.12
N SER A 57 85.87 63.11 -12.49
CA SER A 57 85.58 63.06 -11.05
C SER A 57 84.30 62.27 -10.78
N VAL A 58 84.45 61.03 -10.32
CA VAL A 58 83.36 60.09 -10.05
C VAL A 58 83.05 60.02 -8.56
N GLU A 59 81.77 60.08 -8.21
CA GLU A 59 81.27 59.87 -6.85
C GLU A 59 80.41 58.60 -6.83
N ILE A 60 80.72 57.66 -5.94
CA ILE A 60 79.93 56.45 -5.72
C ILE A 60 79.30 56.57 -4.34
N SER A 61 77.97 56.44 -4.25
CA SER A 61 77.24 56.42 -2.97
C SER A 61 76.41 55.16 -2.81
N THR A 62 76.33 54.63 -1.59
CA THR A 62 75.56 53.44 -1.25
C THR A 62 74.47 53.79 -0.25
N ASP A 63 73.27 53.20 -0.41
CA ASP A 63 72.20 53.32 0.59
C ASP A 63 72.31 52.15 1.59
N THR A 64 73.31 52.23 2.47
CA THR A 64 73.64 51.20 3.45
C THR A 64 73.77 51.78 4.86
N THR A 65 73.17 51.12 5.85
CA THR A 65 73.26 51.54 7.27
C THR A 65 74.63 51.24 7.89
N THR A 66 75.42 50.39 7.26
CA THR A 66 76.82 50.09 7.56
C THR A 66 77.73 50.69 6.48
N PRO A 67 78.99 51.08 6.80
CA PRO A 67 79.93 51.53 5.79
C PRO A 67 80.15 50.44 4.75
N ALA A 68 79.95 50.76 3.47
CA ALA A 68 80.24 49.85 2.37
C ALA A 68 81.73 49.92 2.01
N ASP A 69 82.34 48.75 1.83
CA ASP A 69 83.62 48.60 1.15
C ASP A 69 83.38 48.62 -0.36
N ILE A 70 84.19 49.37 -1.09
CA ILE A 70 84.01 49.64 -2.53
C ILE A 70 85.32 49.31 -3.23
N ASP A 71 85.39 48.13 -3.84
CA ASP A 71 86.51 47.75 -4.70
C ASP A 71 86.20 48.10 -6.15
N LEU A 72 87.16 48.75 -6.82
CA LEU A 72 87.02 49.25 -8.18
C LEU A 72 88.29 48.95 -8.96
N SER A 73 88.14 48.23 -10.08
CA SER A 73 89.28 47.81 -10.89
C SER A 73 90.02 48.99 -11.54
N GLY A 74 91.27 48.76 -11.97
CA GLY A 74 92.08 49.76 -12.68
C GLY A 74 92.69 50.86 -11.81
N PHE A 75 93.53 51.71 -12.43
CA PHE A 75 94.19 52.81 -11.73
C PHE A 75 93.21 53.98 -11.53
N HIS A 76 93.01 54.34 -10.26
CA HIS A 76 92.16 55.46 -9.84
C HIS A 76 92.87 56.24 -8.72
N LEU A 77 92.56 57.53 -8.59
CA LEU A 77 93.18 58.39 -7.57
C LEU A 77 92.10 59.04 -6.68
N PRO A 78 92.04 58.70 -5.37
CA PRO A 78 91.05 59.28 -4.47
C PRO A 78 91.40 60.74 -4.16
N LEU A 79 90.42 61.64 -4.34
CA LEU A 79 90.54 63.06 -4.11
C LEU A 79 89.25 63.60 -3.47
N GLY A 80 89.28 63.89 -2.16
CA GLY A 80 88.20 64.61 -1.47
C GLY A 80 86.84 63.92 -1.46
N GLY A 81 86.80 62.59 -1.31
CA GLY A 81 85.56 61.80 -1.33
C GLY A 81 85.08 61.40 -2.72
N ARG A 82 85.86 61.69 -3.77
CA ARG A 82 85.62 61.26 -5.15
C ARG A 82 86.82 60.53 -5.71
N LEU A 83 86.60 59.73 -6.75
CA LEU A 83 87.63 59.00 -7.49
C LEU A 83 87.93 59.72 -8.80
N LEU A 84 89.20 59.98 -9.09
CA LEU A 84 89.65 60.39 -10.41
C LEU A 84 89.96 59.15 -11.24
N LEU A 85 89.21 58.97 -12.33
CA LEU A 85 89.24 57.81 -13.24
C LEU A 85 89.37 58.31 -14.68
N LEU A 86 90.03 57.57 -15.57
CA LEU A 86 89.96 57.87 -17.00
C LEU A 86 88.60 57.42 -17.56
N PRO A 87 88.12 57.97 -18.69
CA PRO A 87 86.95 57.43 -19.37
C PRO A 87 87.17 55.96 -19.76
N GLY A 88 86.22 55.08 -19.42
CA GLY A 88 86.37 53.63 -19.56
C GLY A 88 85.30 52.85 -18.79
N ILE A 89 85.39 51.51 -18.85
CA ILE A 89 84.53 50.60 -18.08
C ILE A 89 85.38 49.95 -17.00
N TYR A 90 84.87 49.94 -15.77
CA TYR A 90 85.53 49.42 -14.59
C TYR A 90 84.62 48.41 -13.90
N SER A 91 85.18 47.35 -13.31
CA SER A 91 84.40 46.40 -12.53
C SER A 91 84.35 46.89 -11.08
N LEU A 92 83.15 46.89 -10.50
CA LEU A 92 82.80 47.49 -9.22
C LEU A 92 82.16 46.43 -8.32
N GLN A 93 82.78 46.17 -7.17
CA GLN A 93 82.24 45.31 -6.12
C GLN A 93 81.95 46.16 -4.89
N ILE A 94 80.74 46.05 -4.35
CA ILE A 94 80.29 46.78 -3.17
C ILE A 94 79.83 45.76 -2.12
N ALA A 95 80.51 45.73 -0.98
CA ALA A 95 80.20 44.84 0.14
C ALA A 95 79.89 45.66 1.39
N ALA A 96 78.75 45.43 2.04
CA ALA A 96 78.40 46.06 3.31
C ALA A 96 77.97 44.99 4.33
N PRO A 97 78.47 45.00 5.58
CA PRO A 97 78.07 43.99 6.57
C PRO A 97 76.55 43.96 6.80
N GLY A 98 75.96 42.76 6.70
CA GLY A 98 74.51 42.53 6.78
C GLY A 98 73.76 42.75 5.45
N TYR A 99 74.45 42.98 4.35
CA TYR A 99 73.86 43.13 3.02
C TYR A 99 74.52 42.16 2.04
N VAL A 100 73.75 41.74 1.03
CA VAL A 100 74.26 40.91 -0.07
C VAL A 100 75.24 41.74 -0.90
N THR A 101 76.45 41.23 -1.12
CA THR A 101 77.47 41.86 -1.96
C THR A 101 76.95 42.11 -3.37
N LEU A 102 77.13 43.33 -3.88
CA LEU A 102 76.75 43.75 -5.22
C LEU A 102 77.98 43.80 -6.13
N GLU A 103 77.94 43.07 -7.24
CA GLU A 103 78.97 43.12 -8.30
C GLU A 103 78.35 43.67 -9.59
N THR A 104 78.99 44.67 -10.19
CA THR A 104 78.47 45.36 -11.38
C THR A 104 79.58 46.06 -12.17
N ASP A 105 79.25 46.60 -13.35
CA ASP A 105 80.18 47.37 -14.19
C ASP A 105 79.87 48.87 -14.15
N LEU A 106 80.88 49.67 -13.82
CA LEU A 106 80.86 51.12 -13.77
C LEU A 106 81.44 51.73 -15.06
N THR A 107 80.57 52.32 -15.90
CA THR A 107 81.00 53.01 -17.12
C THR A 107 81.22 54.50 -16.84
N VAL A 108 82.48 54.94 -16.87
CA VAL A 108 82.88 56.35 -16.73
C VAL A 108 82.94 56.98 -18.11
N SER A 109 82.04 57.93 -18.39
CA SER A 109 82.00 58.70 -19.63
C SER A 109 83.02 59.85 -19.63
N ASP A 110 83.07 60.62 -20.72
CA ASP A 110 83.93 61.81 -20.85
C ASP A 110 83.44 63.05 -20.09
N GLU A 111 82.33 62.96 -19.33
CA GLU A 111 81.82 64.06 -18.50
C GLU A 111 82.76 64.40 -17.34
N ALA A 112 82.99 65.69 -17.12
CA ALA A 112 83.93 66.19 -16.11
C ALA A 112 83.66 65.70 -14.68
N SER A 113 82.38 65.46 -14.33
CA SER A 113 82.01 64.83 -13.06
C SER A 113 80.73 64.01 -13.19
N GLN A 114 80.70 62.83 -12.56
CA GLN A 114 79.63 61.84 -12.65
C GLN A 114 79.32 61.28 -11.24
N ARG A 115 78.07 60.87 -10.99
CA ARG A 115 77.66 60.26 -9.72
C ARG A 115 76.85 58.99 -9.97
N PHE A 116 77.16 57.93 -9.24
CA PHE A 116 76.48 56.65 -9.28
C PHE A 116 75.98 56.30 -7.87
N SER A 117 74.77 55.77 -7.77
CA SER A 117 74.16 55.38 -6.50
C SER A 117 73.67 53.93 -6.57
N PHE A 118 73.98 53.16 -5.54
CA PHE A 118 73.66 51.74 -5.47
C PHE A 118 72.92 51.41 -4.17
N GLU A 119 71.84 50.64 -4.29
CA GLU A 119 71.04 50.14 -3.18
C GLU A 119 71.37 48.66 -3.00
N LEU A 120 71.75 48.25 -1.79
CA LEU A 120 72.09 46.85 -1.49
C LEU A 120 70.92 46.17 -0.79
N GLN A 121 70.65 44.92 -1.14
CA GLN A 121 69.61 44.14 -0.47
C GLN A 121 70.11 43.63 0.89
N PRO A 122 69.36 43.84 2.00
CA PRO A 122 69.73 43.29 3.29
C PRO A 122 69.61 41.75 3.29
N GLU A 123 70.50 41.08 4.01
CA GLU A 123 70.36 39.64 4.25
C GLU A 123 69.09 39.34 5.08
N PRO A 124 68.50 38.14 4.98
CA PRO A 124 67.40 37.71 5.86
C PRO A 124 67.76 37.84 7.35
N GLY A 125 66.78 38.23 8.17
CA GLY A 125 66.87 38.18 9.63
C GLY A 125 66.71 36.74 10.14
N ILE A 126 67.23 36.47 11.34
CA ILE A 126 67.16 35.18 12.01
C ILE A 126 66.14 35.29 13.15
N VAL A 127 64.90 34.91 12.86
CA VAL A 127 63.74 35.11 13.73
C VAL A 127 63.53 33.92 14.66
N THR A 128 63.21 34.20 15.92
CA THR A 128 62.73 33.22 16.90
C THR A 128 61.34 33.61 17.38
N LEU A 129 60.38 32.70 17.25
CA LEU A 129 58.97 32.90 17.61
C LEU A 129 58.62 32.03 18.83
N LEU A 130 58.27 32.67 19.94
CA LEU A 130 57.88 32.02 21.19
C LEU A 130 56.37 32.24 21.43
N THR A 131 55.66 31.20 21.87
CA THR A 131 54.24 31.32 22.21
C THR A 131 53.93 30.79 23.60
N GLN A 132 52.90 31.36 24.21
CA GLN A 132 52.23 30.82 25.40
C GLN A 132 50.75 30.60 25.06
N PRO A 133 50.24 29.34 25.05
CA PRO A 133 50.96 28.08 25.30
C PRO A 133 51.98 27.75 24.18
N ALA A 134 52.82 26.74 24.41
CA ALA A 134 53.59 26.09 23.35
C ALA A 134 52.67 25.16 22.51
N GLY A 135 53.13 24.73 21.32
CA GLY A 135 52.33 23.92 20.40
C GLY A 135 51.31 24.73 19.59
N VAL A 136 51.52 26.05 19.47
CA VAL A 136 50.68 26.92 18.64
C VAL A 136 51.15 26.83 17.20
N ALA A 137 50.26 26.43 16.29
CA ALA A 137 50.54 26.42 14.86
C ALA A 137 50.74 27.85 14.35
N VAL A 138 51.85 28.06 13.63
CA VAL A 138 52.27 29.35 13.07
C VAL A 138 52.21 29.28 11.55
N THR A 139 51.51 30.23 10.93
CA THR A 139 51.65 30.56 9.52
C THR A 139 52.27 31.94 9.35
N ILE A 140 53.14 32.07 8.35
CA ILE A 140 53.86 33.29 7.96
C ILE A 140 53.59 33.52 6.48
N ASP A 141 52.98 34.65 6.12
CA ASP A 141 52.57 34.98 4.74
C ASP A 141 51.79 33.84 4.06
N ASP A 142 50.76 33.34 4.75
CA ASP A 142 49.92 32.20 4.37
C ASP A 142 50.65 30.83 4.22
N ALA A 143 51.98 30.78 4.44
CA ALA A 143 52.75 29.53 4.46
C ALA A 143 52.88 28.96 5.89
N TYR A 144 52.71 27.65 6.04
CA TYR A 144 52.86 26.98 7.34
C TYR A 144 54.33 26.85 7.75
N ALA A 145 54.70 27.47 8.88
CA ALA A 145 56.07 27.50 9.39
C ALA A 145 56.35 26.45 10.49
N GLY A 146 55.31 25.83 11.05
CA GLY A 146 55.42 24.81 12.10
C GLY A 146 54.67 25.17 13.38
N GLU A 147 54.96 24.48 14.48
CA GLU A 147 54.44 24.78 15.81
C GLU A 147 55.48 25.50 16.66
N ALA A 148 55.08 26.57 17.36
CA ALA A 148 55.97 27.32 18.23
C ALA A 148 56.30 26.56 19.55
N PRO A 149 57.52 26.68 20.09
CA PRO A 149 58.56 27.64 19.71
C PRO A 149 59.32 27.27 18.42
N LEU A 150 59.44 28.23 17.51
CA LEU A 150 60.23 28.12 16.28
C LEU A 150 61.51 28.96 16.43
N SER A 151 62.67 28.35 16.21
CA SER A 151 63.97 28.99 16.43
C SER A 151 64.77 29.09 15.13
N ALA A 152 65.47 30.21 14.97
CA ALA A 152 66.37 30.48 13.85
C ALA A 152 65.72 30.36 12.45
N LEU A 153 64.49 30.86 12.30
CA LEU A 153 63.80 31.00 11.02
C LEU A 153 64.46 32.11 10.19
N PRO A 154 65.03 31.83 9.00
CA PRO A 154 65.45 32.88 8.08
C PRO A 154 64.21 33.55 7.46
N LEU A 155 64.02 34.85 7.71
CA LEU A 155 62.90 35.62 7.19
C LEU A 155 63.40 36.90 6.54
N ALA A 156 62.78 37.33 5.43
CA ALA A 156 63.23 38.51 4.69
C ALA A 156 63.11 39.79 5.54
N ALA A 157 63.76 40.87 5.12
CA ALA A 157 63.53 42.17 5.74
C ALA A 157 62.17 42.73 5.29
N GLY A 158 61.38 43.26 6.24
CA GLY A 158 60.07 43.85 6.00
C GLY A 158 58.94 43.26 6.84
N VAL A 159 57.70 43.60 6.48
CA VAL A 159 56.50 43.22 7.23
C VAL A 159 55.90 41.91 6.72
N HIS A 160 55.79 40.94 7.62
CA HIS A 160 55.23 39.62 7.41
C HIS A 160 53.90 39.44 8.18
N ALA A 161 52.94 38.75 7.59
CA ALA A 161 51.67 38.42 8.23
C ALA A 161 51.79 37.12 9.03
N LEU A 162 51.51 37.18 10.34
CA LEU A 162 51.56 36.04 11.26
C LEU A 162 50.14 35.64 11.68
N ALA A 163 49.77 34.38 11.43
CA ALA A 163 48.53 33.81 11.94
C ALA A 163 48.83 32.64 12.89
N LEU A 164 48.41 32.81 14.15
CA LEU A 164 48.63 31.88 15.25
C LEU A 164 47.34 31.12 15.56
N ARG A 165 47.39 29.78 15.57
CA ARG A 165 46.22 28.91 15.72
C ARG A 165 46.47 27.81 16.74
N HIS A 166 45.52 27.55 17.63
CA HIS A 166 45.61 26.47 18.61
C HIS A 166 44.20 25.99 19.03
N PRO A 167 43.89 24.68 19.10
CA PRO A 167 42.51 24.18 19.20
C PRO A 167 41.71 24.65 20.42
N ARG A 168 42.38 24.94 21.55
CA ARG A 168 41.74 25.39 22.80
C ARG A 168 41.81 26.90 23.05
N TYR A 169 42.41 27.69 22.17
CA TYR A 169 42.71 29.10 22.41
C TYR A 169 42.21 29.98 21.25
N LEU A 170 41.97 31.26 21.51
CA LEU A 170 41.49 32.19 20.50
C LEU A 170 42.56 32.40 19.42
N PRO A 171 42.18 32.46 18.13
CA PRO A 171 43.11 32.76 17.05
C PRO A 171 43.68 34.18 17.24
N LEU A 172 44.96 34.34 16.93
CA LEU A 172 45.66 35.63 17.00
C LEU A 172 46.34 35.91 15.66
N ASP A 173 45.94 37.01 15.02
CA ASP A 173 46.49 37.49 13.76
C ASP A 173 47.23 38.80 14.02
N VAL A 174 48.51 38.86 13.65
CA VAL A 174 49.43 39.96 13.95
C VAL A 174 50.43 40.16 12.81
N THR A 175 50.98 41.37 12.67
CA THR A 175 52.06 41.64 11.72
C THR A 175 53.41 41.68 12.42
N LEU A 176 54.42 41.14 11.75
CA LEU A 176 55.79 41.01 12.20
C LEU A 176 56.71 41.83 11.30
N ASP A 177 57.33 42.90 11.81
CA ASP A 177 58.31 43.69 11.04
C ASP A 177 59.72 43.21 11.37
N VAL A 178 60.46 42.74 10.36
CA VAL A 178 61.79 42.12 10.48
C VAL A 178 62.85 43.06 9.93
N ALA A 179 63.84 43.42 10.75
CA ALA A 179 64.87 44.40 10.42
C ALA A 179 66.01 43.84 9.53
N GLY A 180 66.02 42.52 9.31
CA GLY A 180 66.93 41.80 8.43
C GLY A 180 68.40 41.86 8.86
N ARG A 181 69.29 41.91 7.88
CA ARG A 181 70.75 42.10 8.03
C ARG A 181 71.43 41.04 8.90
N ALA A 182 71.00 39.79 8.78
CA ALA A 182 71.44 38.65 9.59
C ALA A 182 71.29 38.85 11.12
N GLN A 183 70.48 39.82 11.56
CA GLN A 183 70.24 40.09 12.98
C GLN A 183 69.35 39.00 13.58
N GLN A 184 69.61 38.66 14.84
CA GLN A 184 68.78 37.74 15.60
C GLN A 184 67.67 38.51 16.32
N GLU A 185 66.42 38.18 16.01
CA GLU A 185 65.24 38.85 16.55
C GLU A 185 64.33 37.83 17.24
N THR A 186 63.72 38.18 18.37
CA THR A 186 62.86 37.27 19.15
C THR A 186 61.53 37.92 19.49
N PHE A 187 60.45 37.26 19.10
CA PHE A 187 59.08 37.74 19.28
C PHE A 187 58.30 36.75 20.14
N THR A 188 57.53 37.27 21.11
CA THR A 188 56.77 36.46 22.06
C THR A 188 55.30 36.82 21.99
N PHE A 189 54.43 35.80 21.88
CA PHE A 189 52.97 35.96 21.79
C PHE A 189 52.27 35.13 22.86
N SER A 190 51.18 35.66 23.43
CA SER A 190 50.34 34.94 24.39
C SER A 190 48.92 34.87 23.86
N LEU A 191 48.39 33.66 23.66
CA LEU A 191 47.02 33.46 23.21
C LEU A 191 46.08 33.40 24.43
N SER A 192 44.85 33.88 24.27
CA SER A 192 43.81 33.79 25.31
C SER A 192 43.04 32.46 25.24
N PRO A 193 42.72 31.80 26.37
CA PRO A 193 41.85 30.62 26.41
C PRO A 193 40.51 30.80 25.69
N ALA A 194 40.07 29.79 24.92
CA ALA A 194 38.79 29.79 24.20
C ALA A 194 37.73 28.91 24.89
N TRP A 195 37.67 28.93 26.22
CA TRP A 195 36.65 28.24 27.01
C TRP A 195 36.08 29.13 28.12
N GLY A 196 34.82 28.86 28.48
CA GLY A 196 34.20 29.30 29.72
C GLY A 196 34.21 28.17 30.76
N VAL A 197 33.73 28.46 31.96
CA VAL A 197 33.59 27.49 33.05
C VAL A 197 32.14 27.40 33.48
N ALA A 198 31.53 26.23 33.37
CA ALA A 198 30.19 25.97 33.86
C ALA A 198 30.23 25.29 35.24
N THR A 199 29.58 25.89 36.24
CA THR A 199 29.39 25.28 37.56
C THR A 199 28.07 24.52 37.54
N VAL A 200 28.15 23.20 37.74
CA VAL A 200 27.04 22.26 37.57
C VAL A 200 26.81 21.48 38.86
N SER A 201 25.59 21.54 39.38
CA SER A 201 25.15 20.81 40.57
C SER A 201 23.85 20.06 40.28
N SER A 202 23.62 18.93 40.95
CA SER A 202 22.35 18.20 40.87
C SER A 202 21.91 17.70 42.23
N GLU A 203 20.61 17.44 42.34
CA GLU A 203 19.98 16.74 43.45
C GLU A 203 19.22 15.51 42.90
N PRO A 204 19.63 14.28 43.29
CA PRO A 204 20.81 13.95 44.09
C PRO A 204 22.14 14.33 43.42
N ALA A 205 23.18 14.51 44.23
CA ALA A 205 24.55 14.71 43.77
C ALA A 205 25.20 13.39 43.31
N GLY A 206 26.33 13.49 42.61
CA GLY A 206 27.09 12.34 42.09
C GLY A 206 26.63 11.86 40.70
N ALA A 207 25.91 12.68 39.94
CA ALA A 207 25.55 12.39 38.56
C ALA A 207 26.76 12.58 37.64
N ASP A 208 26.96 11.68 36.67
CA ASP A 208 27.92 11.88 35.59
C ASP A 208 27.56 13.16 34.83
N ILE A 209 28.55 14.04 34.64
CA ILE A 209 28.47 15.21 33.77
C ILE A 209 29.11 14.83 32.45
N LEU A 210 28.34 14.91 31.36
CA LEU A 210 28.82 14.70 30.00
C LEU A 210 28.72 16.01 29.21
N VAL A 211 29.75 16.33 28.44
CA VAL A 211 29.80 17.49 27.54
C VAL A 211 29.96 16.96 26.12
N ASP A 212 29.04 17.34 25.23
CA ASP A 212 28.95 16.87 23.84
C ASP A 212 28.98 15.32 23.70
N GLY A 213 28.51 14.61 24.74
CA GLY A 213 28.47 13.15 24.82
C GLY A 213 29.63 12.48 25.57
N GLU A 214 30.72 13.22 25.88
CA GLU A 214 31.89 12.69 26.57
C GLU A 214 31.83 12.95 28.09
N PRO A 215 32.06 11.95 28.96
CA PRO A 215 32.03 12.13 30.42
C PRO A 215 33.26 12.90 30.92
N VAL A 216 33.02 14.04 31.59
CA VAL A 216 34.08 14.96 32.05
C VAL A 216 34.27 15.02 33.55
N ALA A 217 33.20 14.88 34.34
CA ALA A 217 33.21 15.03 35.80
C ALA A 217 31.95 14.40 36.44
N THR A 218 31.77 14.55 37.74
CA THR A 218 30.51 14.22 38.45
C THR A 218 30.02 15.42 39.27
N THR A 219 28.72 15.56 39.48
CA THR A 219 28.14 16.70 40.22
C THR A 219 28.40 16.62 41.74
N PRO A 220 28.65 17.75 42.43
CA PRO A 220 28.85 19.09 41.90
C PRO A 220 30.28 19.31 41.39
N ALA A 221 30.44 19.92 40.21
CA ALA A 221 31.75 20.27 39.66
C ALA A 221 31.71 21.52 38.77
N ALA A 222 32.87 22.14 38.59
CA ALA A 222 33.12 23.14 37.57
C ALA A 222 33.76 22.47 36.35
N VAL A 223 33.16 22.61 35.17
CA VAL A 223 33.61 21.98 33.91
C VAL A 223 33.94 23.03 32.86
N GLU A 224 35.01 22.80 32.10
CA GLU A 224 35.44 23.70 31.02
C GLU A 224 34.58 23.47 29.77
N LEU A 225 33.95 24.53 29.26
CA LEU A 225 33.16 24.49 28.02
C LEU A 225 33.87 25.32 26.94
N LEU A 226 34.40 24.65 25.92
CA LEU A 226 34.95 25.32 24.74
C LEU A 226 33.90 26.23 24.10
N GLN A 227 34.33 27.40 23.61
CA GLN A 227 33.44 28.41 23.03
C GLN A 227 32.54 27.81 21.92
N GLY A 228 31.31 28.32 21.85
CA GLY A 228 30.25 27.85 20.95
C GLY A 228 29.10 27.19 21.72
N GLU A 229 28.17 26.58 20.99
CA GLU A 229 27.12 25.77 21.59
C GLU A 229 27.67 24.42 22.06
N ARG A 230 27.32 24.03 23.30
CA ARG A 230 27.74 22.80 23.96
C ARG A 230 26.53 22.10 24.58
N GLN A 231 26.41 20.80 24.39
CA GLN A 231 25.37 20.01 25.02
C GLN A 231 25.88 19.48 26.37
N LEU A 232 25.27 19.94 27.45
CA LEU A 232 25.49 19.40 28.79
C LEU A 232 24.44 18.33 29.08
N GLN A 233 24.87 17.14 29.50
CA GLN A 233 23.99 16.05 29.93
C GLN A 233 24.37 15.60 31.35
N LEU A 234 23.37 15.33 32.17
CA LEU A 234 23.53 14.71 33.50
C LEU A 234 22.91 13.32 33.51
N ARG A 235 23.68 12.34 34.00
CA ARG A 235 23.24 10.94 34.08
C ARG A 235 23.54 10.36 35.47
N LEU A 236 22.50 9.92 36.17
CA LEU A 236 22.61 9.23 37.45
C LEU A 236 21.84 7.90 37.38
N PRO A 237 22.42 6.74 37.76
CA PRO A 237 21.71 5.47 37.74
C PRO A 237 20.41 5.50 38.55
N GLY A 238 19.31 5.03 37.97
CA GLY A 238 17.97 5.10 38.57
C GLY A 238 17.22 6.43 38.31
N TYR A 239 17.83 7.40 37.63
CA TYR A 239 17.21 8.69 37.29
C TYR A 239 17.10 8.87 35.77
N ALA A 240 16.12 9.66 35.33
CA ALA A 240 16.00 10.08 33.95
C ALA A 240 17.16 11.01 33.58
N PRO A 241 17.77 10.88 32.39
CA PRO A 241 18.84 11.76 31.96
C PRO A 241 18.30 13.18 31.75
N TRP A 242 19.00 14.17 32.28
CA TRP A 242 18.72 15.58 32.05
C TRP A 242 19.70 16.14 31.01
N GLN A 243 19.26 17.10 30.19
CA GLN A 243 20.11 17.71 29.16
C GLN A 243 19.75 19.18 28.94
N GLN A 244 20.76 20.00 28.64
CA GLN A 244 20.61 21.41 28.26
C GLN A 244 21.71 21.83 27.28
N THR A 245 21.36 22.59 26.24
CA THR A 245 22.34 23.26 25.38
C THR A 245 22.72 24.60 25.99
N LEU A 246 24.03 24.86 26.09
CA LEU A 246 24.62 26.09 26.64
C LEU A 246 25.46 26.78 25.56
N LEU A 247 25.36 28.10 25.45
CA LEU A 247 26.24 28.91 24.60
C LEU A 247 27.42 29.40 25.44
N ALA A 248 28.57 28.74 25.33
CA ALA A 248 29.77 29.10 26.05
C ALA A 248 30.55 30.22 25.34
N LYS A 249 30.99 31.23 26.09
CA LYS A 249 31.94 32.26 25.64
C LYS A 249 33.26 32.14 26.37
N ALA A 250 34.35 32.53 25.71
CA ALA A 250 35.68 32.55 26.31
C ALA A 250 35.72 33.42 27.58
N GLY A 251 36.21 32.85 28.69
CA GLY A 251 36.33 33.52 29.98
C GLY A 251 35.01 33.72 30.75
N GLU A 252 33.87 33.25 30.26
CA GLU A 252 32.57 33.38 30.94
C GLU A 252 32.36 32.29 32.00
N ASN A 253 31.89 32.68 33.18
CA ASN A 253 31.47 31.74 34.23
C ASN A 253 29.96 31.54 34.16
N ILE A 254 29.52 30.33 33.81
CA ILE A 254 28.11 29.94 33.71
C ILE A 254 27.71 29.24 35.00
N ALA A 255 26.95 29.91 35.85
CA ALA A 255 26.33 29.27 37.01
C ALA A 255 24.97 28.66 36.62
N LEU A 256 24.82 27.35 36.78
CA LEU A 256 23.52 26.69 36.65
C LEU A 256 22.87 26.53 38.02
N ASP A 257 21.55 26.65 38.08
CA ASP A 257 20.77 26.25 39.24
C ASP A 257 20.91 24.73 39.47
N THR A 258 20.74 24.28 40.72
CA THR A 258 20.82 22.85 41.07
C THR A 258 19.76 22.05 40.33
N VAL A 259 20.19 21.14 39.45
CA VAL A 259 19.31 20.32 38.62
C VAL A 259 18.63 19.24 39.47
N GLN A 260 17.30 19.30 39.57
CA GLN A 260 16.46 18.32 40.26
C GLN A 260 16.20 17.09 39.36
N LEU A 261 17.01 16.05 39.54
CA LEU A 261 16.92 14.83 38.73
C LEU A 261 15.65 14.04 39.10
N GLN A 262 14.86 13.68 38.08
CA GLN A 262 13.64 12.91 38.28
C GLN A 262 13.96 11.40 38.26
N PRO A 263 13.43 10.59 39.20
CA PRO A 263 13.58 9.13 39.17
C PRO A 263 13.07 8.53 37.84
N ALA A 264 13.80 7.56 37.30
CA ALA A 264 13.44 6.90 36.05
C ALA A 264 12.18 6.03 36.26
N ALA A 265 11.20 6.14 35.35
CA ALA A 265 10.01 5.29 35.39
C ALA A 265 10.36 3.80 35.35
N GLY A 266 9.60 2.98 36.07
CA GLY A 266 9.69 1.53 35.95
C GLY A 266 8.98 1.06 34.69
N VAL A 267 9.55 0.12 33.93
CA VAL A 267 8.98 -0.35 32.66
C VAL A 267 8.36 -1.74 32.84
N LEU A 268 7.05 -1.85 32.63
CA LEU A 268 6.31 -3.11 32.74
C LEU A 268 5.76 -3.55 31.37
N GLU A 269 6.34 -4.61 30.80
CA GLU A 269 5.79 -5.27 29.61
C GLU A 269 4.71 -6.27 30.02
N VAL A 270 3.46 -6.04 29.60
CA VAL A 270 2.29 -6.87 29.94
C VAL A 270 1.77 -7.62 28.71
N THR A 271 1.67 -8.94 28.84
CA THR A 271 1.06 -9.86 27.87
C THR A 271 -0.11 -10.61 28.51
N SER A 272 -1.06 -11.09 27.70
CA SER A 272 -2.14 -11.94 28.20
C SER A 272 -2.49 -13.10 27.28
N THR A 273 -3.06 -14.14 27.88
CA THR A 273 -3.63 -15.29 27.17
C THR A 273 -5.13 -15.35 27.45
N PRO A 274 -6.01 -15.13 26.45
CA PRO A 274 -5.72 -14.68 25.09
C PRO A 274 -5.21 -13.21 25.03
N SER A 275 -4.56 -12.85 23.92
CA SER A 275 -4.02 -11.51 23.64
C SER A 275 -5.08 -10.53 23.15
N GLY A 276 -4.87 -9.23 23.36
CA GLY A 276 -5.85 -8.16 23.09
C GLY A 276 -6.80 -7.91 24.25
N ALA A 277 -6.32 -8.02 25.49
CA ALA A 277 -7.08 -7.60 26.67
C ALA A 277 -6.88 -6.10 26.89
N ASN A 278 -7.95 -5.35 27.16
CA ASN A 278 -7.87 -3.94 27.53
C ASN A 278 -7.13 -3.82 28.87
N VAL A 279 -6.11 -2.96 28.92
CA VAL A 279 -5.27 -2.72 30.09
C VAL A 279 -5.54 -1.33 30.65
N THR A 280 -5.76 -1.25 31.95
CA THR A 280 -5.83 0.01 32.69
C THR A 280 -4.85 0.01 33.85
N LEU A 281 -4.20 1.15 34.10
CA LEU A 281 -3.31 1.39 35.23
C LEU A 281 -3.93 2.48 36.09
N ASP A 282 -4.16 2.20 37.38
CA ASP A 282 -4.85 3.06 38.36
C ASP A 282 -6.26 3.55 37.98
N GLY A 283 -6.78 3.10 36.83
CA GLY A 283 -8.09 3.45 36.28
C GLY A 283 -7.99 3.92 34.83
N ASP A 284 -6.86 4.50 34.45
CA ASP A 284 -6.62 5.08 33.13
C ASP A 284 -6.30 4.01 32.09
N PHE A 285 -6.89 4.12 30.90
CA PHE A 285 -6.70 3.18 29.80
C PHE A 285 -5.36 3.36 29.11
N GLN A 286 -4.58 2.28 29.05
CA GLN A 286 -3.21 2.26 28.54
C GLN A 286 -3.07 1.53 27.19
N GLY A 287 -4.15 0.94 26.66
CA GLY A 287 -4.14 0.17 25.41
C GLY A 287 -4.56 -1.29 25.60
N GLN A 288 -4.06 -2.16 24.72
CA GLN A 288 -4.37 -3.59 24.70
C GLN A 288 -3.11 -4.46 24.72
N THR A 289 -3.15 -5.63 25.37
CA THR A 289 -2.01 -6.55 25.42
C THR A 289 -1.65 -7.12 24.02
N PRO A 290 -0.35 -7.24 23.66
CA PRO A 290 0.85 -6.82 24.40
C PRO A 290 1.00 -5.29 24.50
N VAL A 291 1.34 -4.79 25.70
CA VAL A 291 1.56 -3.36 25.94
C VAL A 291 2.73 -3.14 26.90
N THR A 292 3.46 -2.04 26.71
CA THR A 292 4.52 -1.57 27.62
C THR A 292 4.01 -0.39 28.42
N LEU A 293 4.11 -0.46 29.75
CA LEU A 293 3.61 0.55 30.68
C LEU A 293 4.77 1.23 31.40
N ASN A 294 4.71 2.55 31.53
CA ASN A 294 5.59 3.32 32.40
C ASN A 294 4.91 3.47 33.77
N LEU A 295 5.51 2.87 34.79
CA LEU A 295 5.05 2.92 36.18
C LEU A 295 5.76 4.04 36.95
N LEU A 296 5.04 4.64 37.89
CA LEU A 296 5.64 5.51 38.89
C LEU A 296 6.60 4.68 39.75
N PRO A 297 7.89 5.09 39.88
CA PRO A 297 8.88 4.30 40.57
C PRO A 297 8.57 4.21 42.06
N ASP A 298 8.86 3.03 42.62
CA ASP A 298 8.66 2.65 44.02
C ASP A 298 7.23 2.88 44.54
N THR A 299 6.27 3.09 43.64
CA THR A 299 4.86 3.36 43.94
C THR A 299 4.01 2.15 43.56
N ALA A 300 3.10 1.75 44.44
CA ALA A 300 2.20 0.63 44.22
C ALA A 300 0.99 1.06 43.37
N GLN A 301 0.91 0.58 42.13
CA GLN A 301 -0.12 0.94 41.15
C GLN A 301 -0.99 -0.27 40.81
N ARG A 302 -2.29 -0.04 40.58
CA ARG A 302 -3.27 -1.09 40.29
C ARG A 302 -3.34 -1.38 38.79
N LEU A 303 -2.87 -2.56 38.41
CA LEU A 303 -3.03 -3.10 37.06
C LEU A 303 -4.36 -3.86 36.97
N MET A 304 -5.18 -3.54 35.97
CA MET A 304 -6.42 -4.26 35.68
C MET A 304 -6.51 -4.61 34.20
N LEU A 305 -6.85 -5.88 33.91
CA LEU A 305 -7.06 -6.41 32.57
C LEU A 305 -8.53 -6.83 32.41
N THR A 306 -9.13 -6.44 31.28
CA THR A 306 -10.51 -6.80 30.92
C THR A 306 -10.60 -7.29 29.49
N ARG A 307 -11.43 -8.31 29.26
CA ARG A 307 -11.75 -8.84 27.92
C ARG A 307 -13.17 -9.40 27.91
N PRO A 308 -14.01 -9.11 26.91
CA PRO A 308 -15.34 -9.72 26.79
C PRO A 308 -15.27 -11.25 26.82
N GLY A 309 -16.15 -11.89 27.60
CA GLY A 309 -16.17 -13.36 27.78
C GLY A 309 -15.17 -13.90 28.82
N TYR A 310 -14.41 -13.04 29.48
CA TYR A 310 -13.42 -13.42 30.50
C TYR A 310 -13.62 -12.61 31.79
N ARG A 311 -13.32 -13.24 32.93
CA ARG A 311 -13.30 -12.59 34.23
C ARG A 311 -12.24 -11.48 34.22
N ARG A 312 -12.60 -10.32 34.76
CA ARG A 312 -11.67 -9.23 35.07
C ARG A 312 -10.53 -9.74 35.94
N HIS A 313 -9.29 -9.49 35.52
CA HIS A 313 -8.11 -9.70 36.35
C HIS A 313 -7.69 -8.34 36.93
N SER A 314 -7.30 -8.30 38.21
CA SER A 314 -6.82 -7.08 38.87
C SER A 314 -5.79 -7.46 39.92
N GLU A 315 -4.70 -6.71 39.96
CA GLU A 315 -3.59 -6.90 40.89
C GLU A 315 -2.82 -5.58 41.09
N THR A 316 -1.91 -5.56 42.05
CA THR A 316 -1.04 -4.40 42.30
C THR A 316 0.37 -4.70 41.79
N VAL A 317 0.98 -3.73 41.13
CA VAL A 317 2.35 -3.78 40.60
C VAL A 317 3.16 -2.62 41.16
N GLN A 318 4.43 -2.85 41.42
CA GLN A 318 5.40 -1.87 41.91
C GLN A 318 6.75 -2.26 41.31
N LEU A 319 7.50 -1.29 40.79
CA LEU A 319 8.85 -1.46 40.26
C LEU A 319 9.74 -0.35 40.81
N ALA A 320 11.00 -0.69 41.10
CA ALA A 320 12.01 0.29 41.46
C ALA A 320 12.35 1.21 40.29
N ALA A 321 12.94 2.37 40.58
CA ALA A 321 13.33 3.33 39.55
C ALA A 321 14.23 2.72 38.45
N GLY A 322 13.83 2.90 37.19
CA GLY A 322 14.48 2.34 36.00
C GLY A 322 14.40 0.81 35.83
N ALA A 323 13.72 0.08 36.73
CA ALA A 323 13.62 -1.37 36.63
C ALA A 323 12.67 -1.80 35.50
N THR A 324 13.05 -2.82 34.73
CA THR A 324 12.21 -3.43 33.69
C THR A 324 11.71 -4.80 34.12
N ARG A 325 10.41 -5.09 33.95
CA ARG A 325 9.79 -6.39 34.26
C ARG A 325 8.85 -6.84 33.16
N ARG A 326 8.82 -8.16 32.90
CA ARG A 326 7.83 -8.83 32.05
C ARG A 326 6.76 -9.50 32.89
N LYS A 327 5.50 -9.47 32.43
CA LYS A 327 4.39 -10.18 33.06
C LYS A 327 3.44 -10.79 32.03
N ALA A 328 3.09 -12.05 32.23
CA ALA A 328 2.14 -12.80 31.40
C ALA A 328 0.94 -13.20 32.26
N ILE A 329 -0.27 -12.84 31.81
CA ILE A 329 -1.51 -12.99 32.58
C ILE A 329 -2.51 -13.85 31.81
N THR A 330 -2.81 -15.04 32.31
CA THR A 330 -3.86 -15.91 31.73
C THR A 330 -5.23 -15.50 32.27
N LEU A 331 -6.15 -15.10 31.39
CA LEU A 331 -7.51 -14.72 31.76
C LEU A 331 -8.42 -15.95 31.86
N GLN A 332 -9.24 -15.99 32.91
CA GLN A 332 -10.22 -17.06 33.12
C GLN A 332 -11.49 -16.78 32.31
N ALA A 333 -11.89 -17.70 31.42
CA ALA A 333 -13.13 -17.56 30.65
C ALA A 333 -14.38 -17.63 31.56
N GLN A 334 -15.39 -16.82 31.25
CA GLN A 334 -16.75 -16.99 31.79
C GLN A 334 -17.54 -17.81 30.77
N LEU A 335 -18.00 -18.99 31.16
CA LEU A 335 -18.66 -19.93 30.25
C LEU A 335 -20.19 -19.93 30.46
N GLY A 336 -20.92 -20.15 29.37
CA GLY A 336 -22.35 -20.46 29.32
C GLY A 336 -22.61 -21.80 28.63
N ALA A 337 -23.70 -22.46 28.99
CA ALA A 337 -24.06 -23.79 28.48
C ALA A 337 -25.04 -23.71 27.30
N ILE A 338 -24.79 -24.49 26.26
CA ILE A 338 -25.57 -24.53 25.02
C ILE A 338 -25.96 -25.99 24.72
N ASP A 339 -27.25 -26.23 24.48
CA ASP A 339 -27.78 -27.52 23.99
C ASP A 339 -28.17 -27.37 22.52
N LEU A 340 -27.28 -27.75 21.60
CA LEU A 340 -27.53 -27.68 20.16
C LEU A 340 -28.17 -28.97 19.68
N ARG A 341 -29.39 -28.89 19.16
CA ARG A 341 -30.10 -29.97 18.49
C ARG A 341 -29.94 -29.84 16.99
N VAL A 342 -29.52 -30.92 16.33
CA VAL A 342 -29.20 -30.92 14.90
C VAL A 342 -29.90 -32.09 14.21
N SER A 343 -30.60 -31.77 13.13
CA SER A 343 -31.17 -32.74 12.19
C SER A 343 -30.71 -32.41 10.77
N PRO A 344 -30.29 -33.39 9.95
CA PRO A 344 -30.08 -34.79 10.31
C PRO A 344 -28.81 -34.99 11.17
N PRO A 345 -28.71 -36.07 11.96
CA PRO A 345 -27.67 -36.25 12.98
C PRO A 345 -26.24 -36.44 12.43
N GLU A 346 -26.08 -36.67 11.12
CA GLU A 346 -24.79 -36.80 10.45
C GLU A 346 -24.12 -35.44 10.20
N ALA A 347 -24.86 -34.33 10.29
CA ALA A 347 -24.38 -33.00 9.97
C ALA A 347 -23.24 -32.53 10.88
N GLU A 348 -22.20 -31.94 10.30
CA GLU A 348 -21.03 -31.44 11.02
C GLU A 348 -21.30 -30.10 11.69
N VAL A 349 -20.91 -29.98 12.96
CA VAL A 349 -21.04 -28.75 13.76
C VAL A 349 -19.66 -28.10 13.94
N ARG A 350 -19.52 -26.88 13.43
CA ARG A 350 -18.36 -26.01 13.61
C ARG A 350 -18.72 -24.83 14.51
N VAL A 351 -17.81 -24.44 15.40
CA VAL A 351 -17.91 -23.22 16.23
C VAL A 351 -16.70 -22.36 15.96
N ASN A 352 -16.91 -21.12 15.50
CA ASN A 352 -15.87 -20.19 15.07
C ASN A 352 -14.86 -20.85 14.09
N GLY A 353 -15.37 -21.66 13.16
CA GLY A 353 -14.60 -22.41 12.16
C GLY A 353 -13.96 -23.72 12.65
N ARG A 354 -13.88 -23.96 13.97
CA ARG A 354 -13.35 -25.21 14.53
C ARG A 354 -14.44 -26.29 14.54
N LEU A 355 -14.16 -27.45 13.94
CA LEU A 355 -15.02 -28.64 14.05
C LEU A 355 -15.12 -29.10 15.51
N ILE A 356 -16.35 -29.26 16.00
CA ILE A 356 -16.63 -29.77 17.35
C ILE A 356 -17.10 -31.22 17.30
N GLY A 357 -18.00 -31.55 16.37
CA GLY A 357 -18.58 -32.89 16.27
C GLY A 357 -19.63 -33.00 15.16
N ARG A 358 -20.51 -33.98 15.29
CA ARG A 358 -21.67 -34.21 14.41
C ARG A 358 -22.95 -34.35 15.22
N GLY A 359 -24.09 -33.98 14.64
CA GLY A 359 -25.40 -34.10 15.27
C GLY A 359 -25.54 -33.22 16.52
N ASN A 360 -26.33 -33.68 17.50
CA ASN A 360 -26.58 -32.96 18.74
C ASN A 360 -25.28 -32.72 19.53
N GLN A 361 -25.10 -31.51 20.09
CA GLN A 361 -23.88 -31.12 20.82
C GLN A 361 -24.22 -30.31 22.07
N SER A 362 -23.68 -30.71 23.23
CA SER A 362 -23.69 -29.91 24.46
C SER A 362 -22.37 -29.14 24.57
N LEU A 363 -22.42 -27.81 24.48
CA LEU A 363 -21.24 -26.95 24.40
C LEU A 363 -21.13 -26.07 25.66
N SER A 364 -19.90 -25.86 26.12
CA SER A 364 -19.57 -24.88 27.15
C SER A 364 -18.69 -23.81 26.52
N LEU A 365 -19.27 -22.65 26.22
CA LEU A 365 -18.68 -21.60 25.39
C LEU A 365 -18.53 -20.30 26.18
N PRO A 366 -17.45 -19.52 25.96
CA PRO A 366 -17.32 -18.17 26.52
C PRO A 366 -18.55 -17.28 26.29
N THR A 367 -18.85 -16.38 27.23
CA THR A 367 -20.00 -15.47 27.16
C THR A 367 -19.75 -14.29 26.21
N VAL A 368 -19.46 -14.58 24.96
CA VAL A 368 -19.33 -13.67 23.80
C VAL A 368 -20.11 -14.25 22.61
N GLU A 369 -20.24 -13.50 21.53
CA GLU A 369 -20.84 -14.03 20.31
C GLU A 369 -19.94 -15.11 19.69
N HIS A 370 -20.55 -16.25 19.36
CA HIS A 370 -19.96 -17.39 18.66
C HIS A 370 -20.75 -17.67 17.38
N ARG A 371 -20.05 -17.88 16.26
CA ARG A 371 -20.65 -18.35 15.01
C ARG A 371 -20.69 -19.88 15.04
N VAL A 372 -21.89 -20.44 15.11
CA VAL A 372 -22.15 -21.86 14.85
C VAL A 372 -22.43 -22.03 13.35
N GLU A 373 -21.89 -23.09 12.78
CA GLU A 373 -22.12 -23.49 11.40
C GLU A 373 -22.40 -24.99 11.38
N VAL A 374 -23.50 -25.36 10.74
CA VAL A 374 -24.00 -26.73 10.63
C VAL A 374 -24.08 -27.07 9.15
N SER A 375 -23.38 -28.13 8.74
CA SER A 375 -23.16 -28.44 7.33
C SER A 375 -23.21 -29.94 7.06
N LEU A 376 -23.90 -30.35 5.99
CA LEU A 376 -23.90 -31.71 5.46
C LEU A 376 -23.91 -31.66 3.93
N ALA A 377 -23.26 -32.63 3.27
CA ALA A 377 -23.29 -32.73 1.82
C ALA A 377 -24.73 -32.94 1.29
N GLY A 378 -25.06 -32.33 0.15
CA GLY A 378 -26.42 -32.35 -0.42
C GLY A 378 -27.47 -31.52 0.33
N HIS A 379 -27.06 -30.81 1.40
CA HIS A 379 -27.94 -29.97 2.21
C HIS A 379 -27.43 -28.53 2.23
N ARG A 380 -28.36 -27.58 2.35
CA ARG A 380 -28.04 -26.17 2.52
C ARG A 380 -27.45 -25.96 3.93
N SER A 381 -26.19 -25.56 4.00
CA SER A 381 -25.52 -25.28 5.28
C SER A 381 -26.16 -24.07 5.98
N VAL A 382 -26.32 -24.18 7.30
CA VAL A 382 -26.92 -23.14 8.15
C VAL A 382 -25.84 -22.55 9.05
N SER A 383 -25.78 -21.22 9.15
CA SER A 383 -24.91 -20.55 10.11
C SER A 383 -25.66 -19.52 10.94
N GLN A 384 -25.47 -19.60 12.25
CA GLN A 384 -26.16 -18.77 13.25
C GLN A 384 -25.15 -18.19 14.22
N ARG A 385 -25.40 -16.97 14.71
CA ARG A 385 -24.65 -16.36 15.80
C ARG A 385 -25.38 -16.59 17.11
N ILE A 386 -24.68 -17.10 18.12
CA ILE A 386 -25.21 -17.36 19.46
C ILE A 386 -24.35 -16.65 20.51
N THR A 387 -24.97 -16.16 21.56
CA THR A 387 -24.25 -15.54 22.70
C THR A 387 -24.64 -16.30 23.97
N PRO A 388 -23.74 -17.16 24.50
CA PRO A 388 -23.98 -17.91 25.73
C PRO A 388 -24.15 -17.00 26.94
N ARG A 389 -25.04 -17.38 27.85
CA ARG A 389 -25.31 -16.69 29.12
C ARG A 389 -24.79 -17.54 30.29
N GLN A 390 -24.13 -16.91 31.25
CA GLN A 390 -23.65 -17.61 32.43
C GLN A 390 -24.84 -18.04 33.31
N GLY A 391 -24.85 -19.30 33.75
CA GLY A 391 -25.87 -19.84 34.67
C GLY A 391 -27.24 -20.17 34.04
N LEU A 392 -27.38 -20.04 32.71
CA LEU A 392 -28.57 -20.43 31.96
C LEU A 392 -28.17 -21.34 30.80
N GLU A 393 -28.74 -22.53 30.74
CA GLU A 393 -28.62 -23.41 29.57
C GLU A 393 -29.53 -22.90 28.45
N GLN A 394 -29.00 -22.76 27.23
CA GLN A 394 -29.76 -22.27 26.08
C GLN A 394 -29.83 -23.36 25.00
N ARG A 395 -31.05 -23.77 24.65
CA ARG A 395 -31.29 -24.71 23.53
C ARG A 395 -31.38 -23.97 22.20
N PHE A 396 -30.75 -24.54 21.18
CA PHE A 396 -30.85 -24.09 19.78
C PHE A 396 -31.15 -25.31 18.91
N GLU A 397 -32.07 -25.18 17.96
CA GLU A 397 -32.46 -26.27 17.06
C GLU A 397 -32.15 -25.90 15.62
N VAL A 398 -31.45 -26.77 14.90
CA VAL A 398 -31.03 -26.57 13.52
C VAL A 398 -31.42 -27.79 12.69
N ALA A 399 -32.42 -27.63 11.84
CA ALA A 399 -32.76 -28.58 10.79
C ALA A 399 -32.13 -28.11 9.47
N LEU A 400 -31.28 -28.93 8.86
CA LEU A 400 -30.80 -28.70 7.51
C LEU A 400 -31.85 -29.17 6.51
N GLN A 401 -32.14 -28.33 5.51
CA GLN A 401 -32.96 -28.70 4.36
C GLN A 401 -32.05 -29.21 3.23
N THR A 402 -32.55 -30.17 2.45
CA THR A 402 -31.96 -30.49 1.15
C THR A 402 -32.04 -29.29 0.22
N GLU A 403 -31.20 -29.25 -0.82
CA GLU A 403 -31.26 -28.16 -1.81
C GLU A 403 -32.62 -28.10 -2.54
N GLN A 404 -33.28 -29.24 -2.73
CA GLN A 404 -34.61 -29.33 -3.35
C GLN A 404 -35.71 -28.77 -2.44
N GLU A 405 -35.76 -29.15 -1.16
CA GLU A 405 -36.72 -28.58 -0.20
C GLU A 405 -36.50 -27.07 -0.02
N ALA A 406 -35.24 -26.63 0.02
CA ALA A 406 -34.90 -25.21 0.11
C ALA A 406 -35.31 -24.43 -1.15
N ARG A 407 -35.36 -25.06 -2.33
CA ARG A 407 -35.90 -24.48 -3.57
C ARG A 407 -37.42 -24.41 -3.51
N VAL A 408 -38.10 -25.50 -3.17
CA VAL A 408 -39.58 -25.53 -3.03
C VAL A 408 -40.06 -24.49 -2.02
N ALA A 409 -39.41 -24.35 -0.87
CA ALA A 409 -39.74 -23.36 0.15
C ALA A 409 -39.56 -21.89 -0.28
N GLN A 410 -38.95 -21.62 -1.45
CA GLN A 410 -38.83 -20.29 -2.05
C GLN A 410 -39.87 -20.03 -3.16
N VAL A 411 -40.56 -21.06 -3.65
CA VAL A 411 -41.56 -20.97 -4.71
C VAL A 411 -42.94 -20.77 -4.09
N GLN A 412 -43.68 -19.77 -4.56
CA GLN A 412 -45.02 -19.48 -4.03
C GLN A 412 -46.04 -20.55 -4.50
N PRO A 413 -46.98 -21.01 -3.66
CA PRO A 413 -48.01 -21.96 -4.09
C PRO A 413 -48.92 -21.44 -5.22
N GLU A 414 -49.10 -20.12 -5.30
CA GLU A 414 -49.84 -19.43 -6.35
C GLU A 414 -49.12 -18.14 -6.76
N VAL A 415 -49.24 -17.76 -8.03
CA VAL A 415 -48.78 -16.47 -8.57
C VAL A 415 -49.90 -15.80 -9.37
N THR A 416 -49.89 -14.47 -9.42
CA THR A 416 -50.84 -13.68 -10.21
C THR A 416 -50.13 -12.99 -11.36
N SER A 417 -50.62 -13.17 -12.59
CA SER A 417 -50.07 -12.48 -13.76
C SER A 417 -50.39 -10.98 -13.77
N ALA A 418 -49.70 -10.22 -14.62
CA ALA A 418 -49.95 -8.81 -14.88
C ALA A 418 -51.34 -8.50 -15.49
N LEU A 419 -52.18 -9.52 -15.72
CA LEU A 419 -53.59 -9.42 -16.15
C LEU A 419 -54.57 -9.89 -15.07
N GLY A 420 -54.11 -10.18 -13.85
CA GLY A 420 -54.94 -10.69 -12.76
C GLY A 420 -55.29 -12.18 -12.86
N GLN A 421 -54.56 -12.96 -13.66
CA GLN A 421 -54.79 -14.41 -13.76
C GLN A 421 -54.08 -15.12 -12.60
N THR A 422 -54.78 -15.95 -11.83
CA THR A 422 -54.14 -16.86 -10.87
C THR A 422 -53.57 -18.07 -11.61
N LEU A 423 -52.30 -18.38 -11.35
CA LEU A 423 -51.69 -19.65 -11.70
C LEU A 423 -51.27 -20.39 -10.43
N ARG A 424 -51.62 -21.67 -10.34
CA ARG A 424 -51.29 -22.54 -9.21
C ARG A 424 -50.05 -23.38 -9.52
N LEU A 425 -49.20 -23.57 -8.52
CA LEU A 425 -48.00 -24.40 -8.58
C LEU A 425 -48.36 -25.89 -8.60
N PHE A 426 -47.68 -26.64 -9.47
CA PHE A 426 -47.70 -28.08 -9.54
C PHE A 426 -46.29 -28.63 -9.41
N ILE A 427 -46.10 -29.48 -8.39
CA ILE A 427 -44.86 -30.19 -8.09
C ILE A 427 -45.11 -31.68 -8.34
N PRO A 428 -44.59 -32.26 -9.44
CA PRO A 428 -44.61 -33.69 -9.66
C PRO A 428 -43.95 -34.44 -8.50
N GLY A 429 -44.57 -35.53 -8.04
CA GLY A 429 -44.16 -36.28 -6.85
C GLY A 429 -44.84 -35.83 -5.54
N GLU A 430 -45.30 -34.58 -5.45
CA GLU A 430 -46.02 -34.04 -4.28
C GLU A 430 -47.53 -33.93 -4.54
N HIS A 431 -47.90 -33.32 -5.67
CA HIS A 431 -49.30 -33.08 -6.05
C HIS A 431 -49.91 -34.26 -6.84
N GLY A 432 -49.15 -35.35 -7.01
CA GLY A 432 -49.49 -36.55 -7.76
C GLY A 432 -48.21 -37.30 -8.18
N PRO A 433 -48.31 -38.57 -8.62
CA PRO A 433 -47.15 -39.32 -9.07
C PRO A 433 -46.42 -38.61 -10.21
N ASP A 434 -45.09 -38.52 -10.11
CA ASP A 434 -44.23 -37.92 -11.12
C ASP A 434 -44.30 -38.68 -12.47
N SER A 435 -44.55 -39.99 -12.39
CA SER A 435 -44.59 -40.92 -13.51
C SER A 435 -46.00 -41.49 -13.72
N PHE A 436 -46.55 -41.30 -14.92
CA PHE A 436 -47.90 -41.74 -15.28
C PHE A 436 -47.97 -42.27 -16.72
N THR A 437 -49.12 -42.82 -17.13
CA THR A 437 -49.36 -43.19 -18.54
C THR A 437 -50.41 -42.28 -19.14
N LEU A 438 -50.02 -41.57 -20.18
CA LEU A 438 -50.88 -40.74 -21.02
C LEU A 438 -51.61 -41.61 -22.06
N GLY A 439 -52.78 -41.18 -22.53
CA GLY A 439 -53.67 -41.99 -23.38
C GLY A 439 -54.59 -42.91 -22.59
N THR A 440 -55.15 -43.94 -23.26
CA THR A 440 -56.17 -44.85 -22.72
C THR A 440 -56.08 -46.27 -23.28
N SER A 441 -56.55 -47.24 -22.48
CA SER A 441 -56.65 -48.66 -22.83
C SER A 441 -57.55 -48.90 -24.05
N ARG A 442 -57.18 -49.85 -24.91
CA ARG A 442 -57.99 -50.29 -26.06
C ARG A 442 -59.38 -50.84 -25.68
N ARG A 443 -59.63 -51.12 -24.40
CA ARG A 443 -60.91 -51.61 -23.87
C ARG A 443 -61.82 -50.51 -23.31
N GLU A 444 -61.34 -49.28 -23.21
CA GLU A 444 -62.11 -48.18 -22.60
C GLU A 444 -63.21 -47.68 -23.57
N PRO A 445 -64.49 -47.61 -23.13
CA PRO A 445 -65.58 -47.16 -23.99
C PRO A 445 -65.35 -45.74 -24.54
N GLY A 446 -65.61 -45.54 -25.84
CA GLY A 446 -65.51 -44.23 -26.50
C GLY A 446 -64.10 -43.82 -26.95
N ARG A 447 -63.06 -44.62 -26.68
CA ARG A 447 -61.69 -44.37 -27.14
C ARG A 447 -61.58 -44.20 -28.67
N ARG A 448 -60.91 -43.16 -29.13
CA ARG A 448 -60.43 -42.96 -30.51
C ARG A 448 -59.05 -43.57 -30.76
N ALA A 449 -58.71 -43.79 -32.03
CA ALA A 449 -57.47 -44.46 -32.45
C ALA A 449 -56.20 -43.72 -31.96
N ASN A 450 -56.22 -42.39 -31.99
CA ASN A 450 -55.13 -41.47 -31.66
C ASN A 450 -54.76 -41.40 -30.16
N GLU A 451 -55.55 -42.01 -29.28
CA GLU A 451 -55.33 -42.03 -27.83
C GLU A 451 -54.46 -43.23 -27.40
N VAL A 452 -53.25 -43.32 -27.93
CA VAL A 452 -52.30 -44.42 -27.67
C VAL A 452 -51.68 -44.28 -26.27
N LEU A 453 -51.56 -45.38 -25.53
CA LEU A 453 -50.89 -45.40 -24.22
C LEU A 453 -49.39 -45.15 -24.39
N ARG A 454 -48.86 -44.12 -23.72
CA ARG A 454 -47.41 -43.85 -23.61
C ARG A 454 -47.00 -43.48 -22.18
N PRO A 455 -45.89 -44.04 -21.64
CA PRO A 455 -45.38 -43.65 -20.33
C PRO A 455 -44.72 -42.26 -20.38
N VAL A 456 -44.97 -41.45 -19.35
CA VAL A 456 -44.44 -40.08 -19.23
C VAL A 456 -44.01 -39.86 -17.77
N THR A 457 -42.87 -39.20 -17.58
CA THR A 457 -42.44 -38.66 -16.28
C THR A 457 -42.36 -37.13 -16.36
N LEU A 458 -42.95 -36.43 -15.41
CA LEU A 458 -42.78 -35.00 -15.21
C LEU A 458 -41.82 -34.78 -14.04
N ARG A 459 -40.83 -33.90 -14.20
CA ARG A 459 -39.88 -33.54 -13.13
C ARG A 459 -39.83 -32.04 -12.86
N ARG A 460 -40.18 -31.23 -13.86
CA ARG A 460 -40.14 -29.77 -13.73
C ARG A 460 -41.37 -29.27 -13.00
N MET A 461 -41.16 -28.35 -12.06
CA MET A 461 -42.24 -27.66 -11.38
C MET A 461 -42.84 -26.62 -12.34
N PHE A 462 -44.15 -26.57 -12.44
CA PHE A 462 -44.83 -25.63 -13.34
C PHE A 462 -46.03 -24.97 -12.67
N TYR A 463 -46.26 -23.72 -13.03
CA TYR A 463 -47.49 -23.01 -12.77
C TYR A 463 -48.47 -23.22 -13.92
N LEU A 464 -49.76 -23.40 -13.61
CA LEU A 464 -50.83 -23.47 -14.60
C LEU A 464 -52.01 -22.60 -14.18
N GLN A 465 -52.57 -21.85 -15.13
CA GLN A 465 -53.70 -20.96 -14.89
C GLN A 465 -54.94 -21.75 -14.44
N THR A 466 -55.61 -21.25 -13.39
CA THR A 466 -56.76 -21.94 -12.77
C THR A 466 -58.00 -21.97 -13.67
N THR A 467 -58.13 -21.01 -14.57
CA THR A 467 -59.18 -20.89 -15.62
C THR A 467 -58.58 -20.83 -17.02
N GLU A 468 -59.40 -20.82 -18.06
CA GLU A 468 -59.00 -20.37 -19.39
C GLU A 468 -58.68 -18.86 -19.42
N VAL A 469 -57.98 -18.40 -20.46
CA VAL A 469 -57.81 -16.97 -20.76
C VAL A 469 -59.16 -16.38 -21.15
N THR A 470 -59.55 -15.27 -20.53
CA THR A 470 -60.81 -14.58 -20.82
C THR A 470 -60.70 -13.60 -21.99
N ASN A 471 -61.84 -13.24 -22.59
CA ASN A 471 -61.90 -12.20 -23.63
C ASN A 471 -61.30 -10.86 -23.17
N ALA A 472 -61.54 -10.45 -21.92
CA ALA A 472 -60.98 -9.23 -21.35
C ALA A 472 -59.44 -9.26 -21.32
N GLN A 473 -58.86 -10.39 -20.90
CA GLN A 473 -57.42 -10.59 -20.83
C GLN A 473 -56.81 -10.65 -22.24
N PHE A 474 -57.43 -11.36 -23.18
CA PHE A 474 -56.93 -11.46 -24.55
C PHE A 474 -57.01 -10.13 -25.30
N ARG A 475 -58.03 -9.30 -25.05
CA ARG A 475 -58.12 -7.92 -25.59
C ARG A 475 -56.99 -6.99 -25.13
N GLN A 476 -56.29 -7.30 -24.03
CA GLN A 476 -55.08 -6.54 -23.64
C GLN A 476 -53.90 -6.79 -24.57
N PHE A 477 -53.85 -7.95 -25.23
CA PHE A 477 -52.87 -8.31 -26.26
C PHE A 477 -53.33 -7.85 -27.65
N LEU A 478 -54.57 -8.20 -28.03
CA LEU A 478 -55.16 -7.88 -29.33
C LEU A 478 -56.49 -7.14 -29.14
N ALA A 479 -56.44 -5.82 -29.07
CA ALA A 479 -57.60 -4.97 -28.77
C ALA A 479 -58.78 -5.12 -29.75
N SER A 480 -58.52 -5.54 -30.99
CA SER A 480 -59.55 -5.81 -32.00
C SER A 480 -60.18 -7.20 -31.92
N HIS A 481 -59.81 -8.04 -30.94
CA HIS A 481 -60.30 -9.41 -30.85
C HIS A 481 -61.79 -9.49 -30.51
N ASN A 482 -62.49 -10.39 -31.19
CA ASN A 482 -63.91 -10.67 -31.01
C ASN A 482 -64.17 -12.16 -31.21
N SER A 483 -64.55 -12.86 -30.15
CA SER A 483 -64.90 -14.30 -30.18
C SER A 483 -66.25 -14.59 -30.86
N GLY A 484 -67.02 -13.57 -31.24
CA GLY A 484 -68.24 -13.68 -32.00
C GLY A 484 -69.51 -13.95 -31.17
N GLN A 485 -70.52 -14.49 -31.86
CA GLN A 485 -71.81 -14.90 -31.31
C GLN A 485 -72.41 -16.00 -32.19
N LEU A 486 -73.31 -16.82 -31.62
CA LEU A 486 -74.00 -17.88 -32.33
C LEU A 486 -75.49 -17.89 -31.96
N GLU A 487 -76.38 -17.83 -32.97
CA GLU A 487 -77.84 -17.67 -32.80
C GLU A 487 -78.25 -16.57 -31.79
N GLY A 488 -77.52 -15.43 -31.81
CA GLY A 488 -77.73 -14.30 -30.90
C GLY A 488 -77.10 -14.43 -29.51
N ASN A 489 -76.49 -15.58 -29.18
CA ASN A 489 -75.79 -15.81 -27.92
C ASN A 489 -74.31 -15.41 -28.08
N SER A 490 -73.85 -14.45 -27.27
CA SER A 490 -72.47 -13.95 -27.35
C SER A 490 -71.46 -14.96 -26.80
N LEU A 491 -70.32 -15.10 -27.49
CA LEU A 491 -69.11 -15.78 -27.03
C LEU A 491 -68.04 -14.78 -26.54
N ASN A 492 -68.32 -13.48 -26.61
CA ASN A 492 -67.34 -12.39 -26.56
C ASN A 492 -67.43 -11.51 -25.29
N ARG A 493 -68.23 -11.90 -24.29
CA ARG A 493 -68.35 -11.17 -23.02
C ARG A 493 -67.02 -11.21 -22.26
N GLU A 494 -66.73 -10.16 -21.50
CA GLU A 494 -65.43 -9.94 -20.84
C GLU A 494 -64.88 -11.15 -20.07
N HIS A 495 -65.73 -11.86 -19.33
CA HIS A 495 -65.34 -13.01 -18.50
C HIS A 495 -65.70 -14.39 -19.08
N GLN A 496 -66.21 -14.45 -20.32
CA GLN A 496 -66.22 -15.71 -21.07
C GLN A 496 -64.78 -16.05 -21.49
N PRO A 497 -64.46 -17.35 -21.67
CA PRO A 497 -63.18 -17.75 -22.23
C PRO A 497 -63.04 -17.17 -23.64
N VAL A 498 -61.80 -16.85 -24.04
CA VAL A 498 -61.51 -16.41 -25.39
C VAL A 498 -61.64 -17.57 -26.35
N ALA A 499 -62.40 -17.38 -27.44
CA ALA A 499 -62.55 -18.32 -28.54
C ALA A 499 -62.22 -17.63 -29.88
N GLN A 500 -62.35 -18.34 -30.99
CA GLN A 500 -61.94 -17.87 -32.33
C GLN A 500 -60.47 -17.44 -32.41
N VAL A 501 -59.61 -18.02 -31.57
CA VAL A 501 -58.16 -17.80 -31.57
C VAL A 501 -57.42 -19.00 -32.15
N SER A 502 -56.49 -18.74 -33.07
CA SER A 502 -55.56 -19.77 -33.57
C SER A 502 -54.48 -20.10 -32.52
N TRP A 503 -53.89 -21.29 -32.64
CA TRP A 503 -52.75 -21.69 -31.80
C TRP A 503 -51.61 -20.66 -31.84
N GLN A 504 -51.32 -20.11 -33.03
CA GLN A 504 -50.30 -19.08 -33.23
C GLN A 504 -50.59 -17.82 -32.41
N GLN A 505 -51.84 -17.35 -32.38
CA GLN A 505 -52.24 -16.21 -31.55
C GLN A 505 -52.15 -16.51 -30.05
N ALA A 506 -52.50 -17.72 -29.62
CA ALA A 506 -52.37 -18.15 -28.23
C ALA A 506 -50.89 -18.23 -27.78
N ALA A 507 -50.00 -18.76 -28.62
CA ALA A 507 -48.57 -18.79 -28.38
C ALA A 507 -47.94 -17.38 -28.38
N GLN A 508 -48.41 -16.48 -29.25
CA GLN A 508 -47.99 -15.07 -29.25
C GLN A 508 -48.44 -14.32 -27.98
N PHE A 509 -49.68 -14.55 -27.51
CA PHE A 509 -50.17 -14.01 -26.25
C PHE A 509 -49.27 -14.39 -25.07
N CYS A 510 -48.84 -15.65 -25.00
CA CYS A 510 -47.90 -16.14 -23.98
C CYS A 510 -46.55 -15.40 -24.02
N ASN A 511 -45.98 -15.19 -25.21
CA ASN A 511 -44.75 -14.40 -25.36
C ASN A 511 -44.94 -12.93 -24.97
N TRP A 512 -46.07 -12.32 -25.35
CA TRP A 512 -46.40 -10.93 -24.99
C TRP A 512 -46.58 -10.76 -23.48
N LEU A 513 -47.25 -11.70 -22.81
CA LEU A 513 -47.40 -11.69 -21.35
C LEU A 513 -46.04 -11.87 -20.66
N SER A 514 -45.17 -12.74 -21.20
CA SER A 514 -43.79 -12.88 -20.72
C SER A 514 -43.00 -11.57 -20.82
N GLN A 515 -43.09 -10.89 -21.97
CA GLN A 515 -42.42 -9.60 -22.18
C GLN A 515 -42.95 -8.52 -21.21
N ARG A 516 -44.27 -8.49 -20.95
CA ARG A 516 -44.92 -7.56 -20.01
C ARG A 516 -44.44 -7.73 -18.57
N GLU A 517 -43.99 -8.93 -18.19
CA GLU A 517 -43.44 -9.26 -16.87
C GLU A 517 -41.90 -9.35 -16.83
N GLY A 518 -41.21 -9.05 -17.94
CA GLY A 518 -39.75 -9.15 -18.03
C GLY A 518 -39.19 -10.58 -18.02
N LEU A 519 -40.01 -11.57 -18.36
CA LEU A 519 -39.65 -12.99 -18.40
C LEU A 519 -39.09 -13.39 -19.77
N PRO A 520 -38.21 -14.41 -19.84
CA PRO A 520 -37.70 -14.92 -21.11
C PRO A 520 -38.83 -15.56 -21.93
N ALA A 521 -38.98 -15.12 -23.18
CA ALA A 521 -39.97 -15.67 -24.11
C ALA A 521 -39.74 -17.17 -24.35
N PHE A 522 -40.82 -17.97 -24.28
CA PHE A 522 -40.75 -19.41 -24.52
C PHE A 522 -40.75 -19.74 -26.01
N TYR A 523 -41.58 -19.08 -26.82
CA TYR A 523 -41.67 -19.34 -28.26
C TYR A 523 -40.65 -18.49 -29.04
N THR A 524 -40.00 -19.06 -30.05
CA THR A 524 -39.20 -18.30 -31.01
C THR A 524 -40.07 -17.89 -32.19
N GLN A 525 -39.88 -16.67 -32.68
CA GLN A 525 -40.70 -16.09 -33.74
C GLN A 525 -39.85 -15.52 -34.86
N ASN A 526 -40.31 -15.68 -36.11
CA ASN A 526 -39.75 -15.05 -37.29
C ASN A 526 -40.88 -14.36 -38.06
N GLN A 527 -40.72 -13.07 -38.36
CA GLN A 527 -41.72 -12.24 -39.07
C GLN A 527 -43.16 -12.35 -38.51
N GLY A 528 -43.31 -12.51 -37.19
CA GLY A 528 -44.63 -12.65 -36.54
C GLY A 528 -45.23 -14.06 -36.61
N ILE A 529 -44.48 -15.08 -37.02
CA ILE A 529 -44.89 -16.49 -37.00
C ILE A 529 -44.05 -17.23 -35.96
N VAL A 530 -44.66 -18.05 -35.11
CA VAL A 530 -43.95 -18.95 -34.18
C VAL A 530 -43.30 -20.08 -34.96
N THR A 531 -41.98 -20.17 -34.88
CA THR A 531 -41.13 -21.11 -35.63
C THR A 531 -40.42 -22.15 -34.75
N GLY A 532 -40.58 -22.07 -33.43
CA GLY A 532 -39.92 -22.97 -32.48
C GLY A 532 -40.10 -22.51 -31.03
N PHE A 533 -39.28 -23.04 -30.12
CA PHE A 533 -39.32 -22.73 -28.70
C PHE A 533 -37.97 -22.92 -28.01
N ASN A 534 -37.81 -22.28 -26.85
CA ASN A 534 -36.68 -22.44 -25.94
C ASN A 534 -37.13 -23.25 -24.70
N PRO A 535 -36.76 -24.54 -24.58
CA PRO A 535 -37.18 -25.37 -23.45
C PRO A 535 -36.66 -24.87 -22.09
N ALA A 536 -35.59 -24.07 -22.06
CA ALA A 536 -35.03 -23.52 -20.83
C ALA A 536 -35.71 -22.22 -20.34
N ALA A 537 -36.64 -21.64 -21.11
CA ALA A 537 -37.31 -20.40 -20.74
C ALA A 537 -38.38 -20.63 -19.65
N THR A 538 -38.40 -19.76 -18.64
CA THR A 538 -39.36 -19.76 -17.51
C THR A 538 -40.54 -18.79 -17.69
N GLY A 539 -40.66 -18.18 -18.88
CA GLY A 539 -41.82 -17.37 -19.25
C GLY A 539 -43.08 -18.19 -19.54
N TYR A 540 -44.15 -17.48 -19.88
CA TYR A 540 -45.45 -18.07 -20.21
C TYR A 540 -45.42 -18.80 -21.56
N ARG A 541 -46.19 -19.89 -21.59
CA ARG A 541 -46.43 -20.78 -22.73
C ARG A 541 -47.80 -21.43 -22.60
N LEU A 542 -48.18 -22.22 -23.59
CA LEU A 542 -49.27 -23.18 -23.41
C LEU A 542 -48.78 -24.37 -22.53
N PRO A 543 -49.65 -25.01 -21.74
CA PRO A 543 -49.31 -26.29 -21.09
C PRO A 543 -48.94 -27.34 -22.14
N THR A 544 -48.14 -28.33 -21.78
CA THR A 544 -47.97 -29.52 -22.65
C THR A 544 -49.20 -30.41 -22.57
N GLU A 545 -49.40 -31.28 -23.57
CA GLU A 545 -50.43 -32.33 -23.53
C GLU A 545 -50.28 -33.20 -22.27
N ALA A 546 -49.04 -33.47 -21.85
CA ALA A 546 -48.74 -34.23 -20.66
C ALA A 546 -49.10 -33.49 -19.38
N GLU A 547 -48.69 -32.23 -19.22
CA GLU A 547 -49.04 -31.39 -18.06
C GLU A 547 -50.55 -31.22 -17.93
N TRP A 548 -51.23 -30.88 -19.02
CA TRP A 548 -52.68 -30.73 -19.08
C TRP A 548 -53.38 -32.03 -18.67
N ALA A 549 -52.98 -33.15 -19.26
CA ALA A 549 -53.59 -34.44 -18.94
C ALA A 549 -53.29 -34.93 -17.53
N TRP A 550 -52.13 -34.57 -16.97
CA TRP A 550 -51.75 -34.89 -15.60
C TRP A 550 -52.65 -34.13 -14.61
N VAL A 551 -52.73 -32.79 -14.70
CA VAL A 551 -53.57 -31.99 -13.79
C VAL A 551 -55.06 -32.33 -13.90
N ALA A 552 -55.53 -32.74 -15.08
CA ALA A 552 -56.93 -33.05 -15.32
C ALA A 552 -57.30 -34.46 -14.82
N ARG A 553 -56.44 -35.47 -15.07
CA ARG A 553 -56.79 -36.89 -14.89
C ARG A 553 -56.21 -37.56 -13.66
N VAL A 554 -55.02 -37.17 -13.24
CA VAL A 554 -54.28 -37.87 -12.20
C VAL A 554 -54.76 -37.37 -10.85
N LYS A 555 -55.38 -38.26 -10.08
CA LYS A 555 -55.83 -37.99 -8.71
C LYS A 555 -55.28 -39.10 -7.82
N GLU A 556 -54.24 -38.77 -7.05
CA GLU A 556 -53.45 -39.75 -6.32
C GLU A 556 -52.95 -40.85 -7.29
N GLU A 557 -53.20 -42.13 -7.00
CA GLU A 557 -52.86 -43.25 -7.91
C GLU A 557 -53.94 -43.51 -9.00
N THR A 558 -55.09 -42.84 -8.91
CA THR A 558 -56.23 -43.04 -9.82
C THR A 558 -56.15 -42.16 -11.07
N ARG A 559 -56.78 -42.61 -12.16
CA ARG A 559 -56.81 -41.90 -13.45
C ARG A 559 -58.24 -41.79 -13.95
N LEU A 560 -58.78 -40.57 -13.92
CA LEU A 560 -60.16 -40.29 -14.30
C LEU A 560 -60.39 -40.46 -15.81
N THR A 561 -61.57 -40.98 -16.14
CA THR A 561 -62.09 -41.08 -17.52
C THR A 561 -62.82 -39.80 -17.94
N PHE A 562 -63.70 -39.31 -17.07
CA PHE A 562 -64.46 -38.06 -17.17
C PHE A 562 -64.14 -37.15 -15.96
N PRO A 563 -64.41 -35.83 -16.02
CA PRO A 563 -64.24 -34.92 -14.87
C PRO A 563 -64.94 -35.41 -13.58
N TRP A 564 -66.05 -36.13 -13.71
CA TRP A 564 -66.88 -36.64 -12.62
C TRP A 564 -66.68 -38.14 -12.31
N GLY A 565 -65.67 -38.81 -12.89
CA GLY A 565 -65.40 -40.24 -12.67
C GLY A 565 -65.49 -41.08 -13.95
N ASP A 566 -66.15 -42.24 -13.89
CA ASP A 566 -66.14 -43.23 -14.98
C ASP A 566 -67.51 -43.51 -15.65
N GLY A 567 -68.61 -43.04 -15.07
CA GLY A 567 -69.96 -43.23 -15.62
C GLY A 567 -70.32 -42.20 -16.69
N PHE A 568 -71.17 -42.56 -17.66
CA PHE A 568 -71.73 -41.63 -18.64
C PHE A 568 -73.22 -41.96 -18.90
N PRO A 569 -74.13 -40.97 -19.01
CA PRO A 569 -73.92 -39.52 -18.88
C PRO A 569 -73.66 -39.08 -17.42
N PRO A 570 -73.23 -37.82 -17.18
CA PRO A 570 -73.18 -37.25 -15.82
C PRO A 570 -74.57 -37.20 -15.17
N THR A 571 -74.63 -37.41 -13.86
CA THR A 571 -75.88 -37.45 -13.06
C THR A 571 -76.19 -36.14 -12.32
N ALA A 572 -75.27 -35.18 -12.35
CA ALA A 572 -75.39 -33.84 -11.79
C ALA A 572 -74.67 -32.84 -12.71
N VAL A 573 -75.02 -31.56 -12.64
CA VAL A 573 -74.32 -30.49 -13.36
C VAL A 573 -72.90 -30.37 -12.81
N VAL A 574 -71.92 -30.48 -13.70
CA VAL A 574 -70.49 -30.55 -13.35
C VAL A 574 -69.61 -29.65 -14.21
N GLU A 575 -70.00 -29.39 -15.47
CA GLU A 575 -69.26 -28.66 -16.50
C GLU A 575 -70.24 -28.14 -17.57
N ASN A 576 -69.79 -27.27 -18.48
CA ASN A 576 -70.60 -26.77 -19.61
C ASN A 576 -70.51 -27.67 -20.86
N TYR A 577 -71.64 -28.18 -21.35
CA TYR A 577 -71.76 -29.12 -22.48
C TYR A 577 -72.95 -28.85 -23.39
N ALA A 578 -72.97 -29.50 -24.56
CA ALA A 578 -74.14 -29.45 -25.44
C ALA A 578 -75.32 -30.22 -24.84
N ASP A 579 -76.36 -29.50 -24.43
CA ASP A 579 -77.48 -30.02 -23.65
C ASP A 579 -78.84 -29.42 -24.03
N SER A 580 -79.89 -29.72 -23.25
CA SER A 580 -81.25 -29.25 -23.54
C SER A 580 -81.39 -27.72 -23.72
N SER A 581 -80.53 -26.91 -23.10
CA SER A 581 -80.50 -25.45 -23.21
C SER A 581 -79.81 -24.97 -24.51
N SER A 582 -78.77 -25.66 -24.96
CA SER A 582 -78.04 -25.37 -26.20
C SER A 582 -78.62 -26.06 -27.45
N ALA A 583 -79.68 -26.85 -27.30
CA ALA A 583 -80.19 -27.77 -28.32
C ALA A 583 -80.46 -27.15 -29.70
N TYR A 584 -80.94 -25.90 -29.73
CA TYR A 584 -81.24 -25.17 -30.97
C TYR A 584 -79.99 -24.66 -31.71
N VAL A 585 -78.85 -24.66 -31.02
CA VAL A 585 -77.54 -24.23 -31.52
C VAL A 585 -76.68 -25.44 -31.90
N THR A 586 -76.59 -26.43 -31.02
CA THR A 586 -75.68 -27.59 -31.16
C THR A 586 -76.34 -28.79 -31.84
N GLY A 587 -77.67 -28.85 -31.89
CA GLY A 587 -78.47 -29.90 -32.51
C GLY A 587 -78.47 -31.26 -31.79
N ARG A 588 -77.32 -31.70 -31.26
CA ARG A 588 -77.19 -32.97 -30.51
C ARG A 588 -76.75 -32.72 -29.07
N THR A 589 -77.55 -33.26 -28.15
CA THR A 589 -77.46 -32.92 -26.72
C THR A 589 -77.28 -34.15 -25.82
N ILE A 590 -76.80 -33.94 -24.60
CA ILE A 590 -76.80 -34.97 -23.55
C ILE A 590 -78.23 -35.12 -23.01
N SER A 591 -78.78 -36.34 -23.09
CA SER A 591 -80.11 -36.64 -22.54
C SER A 591 -80.10 -36.60 -21.01
N GLY A 592 -81.02 -35.81 -20.42
CA GLY A 592 -81.16 -35.68 -18.97
C GLY A 592 -80.21 -34.69 -18.29
N TYR A 593 -79.44 -33.91 -19.07
CA TYR A 593 -78.53 -32.88 -18.57
C TYR A 593 -79.02 -31.47 -18.90
N ASN A 594 -78.77 -30.52 -17.99
CA ASN A 594 -79.09 -29.10 -18.14
C ASN A 594 -78.20 -28.25 -17.20
N ASP A 595 -77.15 -27.64 -17.73
CA ASP A 595 -76.27 -26.66 -17.08
C ASP A 595 -76.74 -25.20 -17.25
N GLY A 596 -77.72 -24.97 -18.12
CA GLY A 596 -78.34 -23.68 -18.40
C GLY A 596 -77.55 -22.77 -19.35
N GLN A 597 -76.47 -23.25 -19.98
CA GLN A 597 -75.59 -22.49 -20.85
C GLN A 597 -75.81 -22.85 -22.33
N VAL A 598 -76.24 -21.86 -23.13
CA VAL A 598 -76.45 -22.07 -24.57
C VAL A 598 -75.11 -22.17 -25.35
N VAL A 599 -74.09 -21.48 -24.85
CA VAL A 599 -72.74 -21.35 -25.42
C VAL A 599 -71.71 -21.28 -24.27
N SER A 600 -70.48 -20.81 -24.51
CA SER A 600 -69.48 -20.67 -23.44
C SER A 600 -70.00 -19.87 -22.23
N ALA A 601 -69.68 -20.35 -21.04
CA ALA A 601 -70.03 -19.76 -19.77
C ALA A 601 -68.99 -18.71 -19.35
N THR A 602 -69.28 -17.95 -18.30
CA THR A 602 -68.22 -17.24 -17.56
C THR A 602 -67.25 -18.29 -16.99
N VAL A 603 -65.95 -18.07 -17.10
CA VAL A 603 -64.95 -18.99 -16.52
C VAL A 603 -65.15 -19.16 -15.01
N ALA A 604 -64.82 -20.33 -14.47
CA ALA A 604 -65.08 -20.73 -13.09
C ALA A 604 -66.56 -20.70 -12.66
N SER A 605 -67.51 -20.84 -13.60
CA SER A 605 -68.93 -21.06 -13.26
C SER A 605 -69.20 -22.44 -12.66
N PHE A 606 -68.31 -23.40 -12.91
CA PHE A 606 -68.41 -24.79 -12.45
C PHE A 606 -67.37 -25.09 -11.36
N ALA A 607 -67.56 -26.20 -10.65
CA ALA A 607 -66.68 -26.58 -9.55
C ALA A 607 -65.27 -26.91 -10.05
N ALA A 608 -64.24 -26.47 -9.32
CA ALA A 608 -62.88 -26.84 -9.62
C ALA A 608 -62.65 -28.36 -9.43
N ASN A 609 -61.72 -28.92 -10.20
CA ASN A 609 -61.25 -30.28 -10.01
C ASN A 609 -60.43 -30.44 -8.71
N HIS A 610 -59.96 -31.65 -8.41
CA HIS A 610 -59.15 -31.95 -7.22
C HIS A 610 -57.82 -31.19 -7.13
N ASN A 611 -57.37 -30.58 -8.23
CA ASN A 611 -56.18 -29.73 -8.30
C ASN A 611 -56.50 -28.23 -8.22
N GLY A 612 -57.77 -27.83 -8.10
CA GLY A 612 -58.18 -26.42 -8.03
C GLY A 612 -58.20 -25.69 -9.38
N LEU A 613 -58.31 -26.42 -10.49
CA LEU A 613 -58.55 -25.83 -11.82
C LEU A 613 -60.01 -26.01 -12.21
N HIS A 614 -60.59 -24.97 -12.81
CA HIS A 614 -61.94 -24.97 -13.34
C HIS A 614 -61.94 -25.29 -14.84
N ASP A 615 -63.10 -25.75 -15.34
CA ASP A 615 -63.49 -25.81 -16.74
C ASP A 615 -62.65 -26.76 -17.64
N LEU A 616 -61.64 -27.47 -17.12
CA LEU A 616 -60.84 -28.46 -17.86
C LEU A 616 -61.67 -29.59 -18.50
N GLY A 617 -62.89 -29.83 -18.00
CA GLY A 617 -63.78 -30.85 -18.51
C GLY A 617 -64.66 -30.41 -19.66
N GLY A 618 -64.97 -29.12 -19.79
CA GLY A 618 -65.98 -28.59 -20.71
C GLY A 618 -65.75 -27.12 -21.05
N ASN A 619 -66.83 -26.35 -21.19
CA ASN A 619 -66.78 -24.92 -21.53
C ASN A 619 -66.12 -24.65 -22.89
N VAL A 620 -64.80 -24.46 -22.99
CA VAL A 620 -64.09 -24.48 -24.28
C VAL A 620 -62.96 -25.49 -24.25
N ALA A 621 -62.77 -26.20 -25.37
CA ALA A 621 -61.60 -27.04 -25.52
C ALA A 621 -60.34 -26.16 -25.66
N GLU A 622 -59.18 -26.67 -25.26
CA GLU A 622 -57.99 -25.86 -25.05
C GLU A 622 -56.84 -26.23 -26.01
N TRP A 623 -56.24 -25.22 -26.64
CA TRP A 623 -54.93 -25.36 -27.25
C TRP A 623 -53.87 -25.72 -26.19
N VAL A 624 -53.11 -26.79 -26.46
CA VAL A 624 -51.89 -27.10 -25.72
C VAL A 624 -50.66 -26.90 -26.62
N HIS A 625 -49.46 -26.94 -26.04
CA HIS A 625 -48.21 -26.66 -26.74
C HIS A 625 -47.96 -27.63 -27.92
N ASP A 626 -48.23 -28.92 -27.72
CA ASP A 626 -47.79 -30.00 -28.59
C ASP A 626 -48.34 -29.90 -30.01
N VAL A 627 -47.46 -30.15 -31.00
CA VAL A 627 -47.87 -30.46 -32.37
C VAL A 627 -48.62 -31.80 -32.37
N TYR A 628 -49.74 -31.86 -33.09
CA TYR A 628 -50.56 -33.06 -33.16
C TYR A 628 -49.89 -34.17 -33.99
N GLN A 629 -49.52 -35.24 -33.29
CA GLN A 629 -49.10 -36.51 -33.88
C GLN A 629 -49.83 -37.68 -33.19
N ILE A 630 -49.99 -38.79 -33.91
CA ILE A 630 -50.41 -40.07 -33.35
C ILE A 630 -49.15 -40.84 -32.92
N PRO A 631 -48.94 -41.09 -31.61
CA PRO A 631 -47.77 -41.83 -31.14
C PRO A 631 -47.77 -43.27 -31.66
N ALA A 632 -46.57 -43.83 -31.86
CA ALA A 632 -46.41 -45.25 -32.14
C ALA A 632 -46.84 -46.11 -30.93
N ALA A 633 -47.19 -47.37 -31.17
CA ALA A 633 -47.28 -48.34 -30.09
C ALA A 633 -45.87 -48.62 -29.53
N ASN A 634 -45.75 -48.70 -28.21
CA ASN A 634 -44.48 -48.93 -27.49
C ASN A 634 -43.46 -47.78 -27.55
N THR A 635 -43.90 -46.51 -27.64
CA THR A 635 -43.02 -45.36 -27.41
C THR A 635 -42.32 -45.49 -26.04
N PRO A 636 -41.00 -45.25 -25.93
CA PRO A 636 -40.27 -45.21 -24.67
C PRO A 636 -40.83 -44.17 -23.69
N ALA A 637 -40.41 -44.24 -22.42
CA ALA A 637 -40.76 -43.22 -21.43
C ALA A 637 -40.10 -41.88 -21.76
N GLU A 638 -40.91 -40.84 -21.93
CA GLU A 638 -40.46 -39.47 -22.16
C GLU A 638 -40.45 -38.70 -20.83
N THR A 639 -39.42 -37.88 -20.61
CA THR A 639 -39.31 -36.99 -19.43
C THR A 639 -39.58 -35.54 -19.86
N ASP A 640 -40.51 -34.88 -19.17
CA ASP A 640 -40.97 -33.51 -19.46
C ASP A 640 -41.24 -33.25 -20.97
N PRO A 641 -42.09 -34.05 -21.64
CA PRO A 641 -42.27 -33.98 -23.09
C PRO A 641 -42.93 -32.68 -23.54
N LEU A 642 -42.32 -32.03 -24.55
CA LEU A 642 -42.80 -30.80 -25.20
C LEU A 642 -43.46 -31.08 -26.57
N GLY A 643 -43.67 -32.35 -26.91
CA GLY A 643 -44.21 -32.79 -28.20
C GLY A 643 -43.22 -32.66 -29.38
N PRO A 644 -43.67 -32.97 -30.61
CA PRO A 644 -42.86 -32.84 -31.82
C PRO A 644 -42.58 -31.38 -32.18
N GLN A 645 -41.44 -31.10 -32.83
CA GLN A 645 -41.06 -29.74 -33.23
C GLN A 645 -41.61 -29.29 -34.60
N THR A 646 -42.22 -30.19 -35.39
CA THR A 646 -42.66 -29.89 -36.77
C THR A 646 -44.05 -30.46 -37.09
N GLY A 647 -44.92 -29.62 -37.66
CA GLY A 647 -46.24 -29.99 -38.16
C GLY A 647 -47.20 -28.80 -38.19
N ASP A 648 -48.26 -28.91 -38.99
CA ASP A 648 -49.19 -27.80 -39.26
C ASP A 648 -50.43 -27.78 -38.34
N ASN A 649 -50.64 -28.84 -37.57
CA ASN A 649 -51.76 -28.99 -36.64
C ASN A 649 -51.25 -29.14 -35.21
N TYR A 650 -51.96 -28.56 -34.25
CA TYR A 650 -51.66 -28.59 -32.83
C TYR A 650 -52.74 -29.34 -32.07
N VAL A 651 -52.37 -29.91 -30.92
CA VAL A 651 -53.28 -30.69 -30.08
C VAL A 651 -54.30 -29.77 -29.41
N ILE A 652 -55.56 -30.21 -29.39
CA ILE A 652 -56.65 -29.64 -28.60
C ILE A 652 -57.07 -30.67 -27.53
N ARG A 653 -57.32 -30.18 -26.31
CA ARG A 653 -57.63 -30.97 -25.11
C ARG A 653 -58.91 -30.48 -24.43
N GLY A 654 -59.51 -31.30 -23.58
CA GLY A 654 -60.81 -31.01 -22.98
C GLY A 654 -61.97 -31.18 -23.97
N ALA A 655 -63.17 -30.91 -23.49
CA ALA A 655 -64.37 -30.81 -24.32
C ALA A 655 -64.91 -29.38 -24.29
N SER A 656 -66.06 -29.12 -24.93
CA SER A 656 -66.63 -27.77 -25.04
C SER A 656 -68.15 -27.77 -24.88
N TRP A 657 -68.71 -26.56 -24.75
CA TRP A 657 -70.15 -26.27 -24.78
C TRP A 657 -70.85 -26.82 -26.04
N ALA A 658 -70.10 -27.15 -27.10
CA ALA A 658 -70.62 -27.72 -28.35
C ALA A 658 -70.63 -29.27 -28.38
N MET A 659 -70.07 -29.95 -27.37
CA MET A 659 -69.87 -31.41 -27.37
C MET A 659 -70.85 -32.15 -26.45
N SER A 660 -71.34 -33.31 -26.90
CA SER A 660 -72.32 -34.15 -26.15
C SER A 660 -72.05 -35.66 -26.22
N ARG A 661 -71.00 -36.11 -26.92
CA ARG A 661 -70.75 -37.55 -27.11
C ARG A 661 -69.80 -38.08 -26.04
N MET A 662 -70.09 -39.29 -25.55
CA MET A 662 -69.23 -40.01 -24.59
C MET A 662 -67.75 -40.05 -25.00
N SER A 663 -67.44 -40.16 -26.30
CA SER A 663 -66.06 -40.13 -26.81
C SER A 663 -65.36 -38.79 -26.61
N GLU A 664 -66.11 -37.68 -26.73
CA GLU A 664 -65.63 -36.30 -26.75
C GLU A 664 -65.49 -35.73 -25.32
N LEU A 665 -66.38 -36.08 -24.38
CA LEU A 665 -66.33 -35.59 -22.99
C LEU A 665 -65.30 -36.30 -22.08
N ARG A 666 -64.53 -37.23 -22.65
CA ARG A 666 -63.47 -37.98 -21.96
C ARG A 666 -62.25 -37.09 -21.75
N LEU A 667 -61.70 -37.04 -20.55
CA LEU A 667 -60.40 -36.38 -20.30
C LEU A 667 -59.24 -36.97 -21.13
N PRO A 668 -59.23 -38.28 -21.50
CA PRO A 668 -58.33 -38.80 -22.53
C PRO A 668 -58.43 -38.17 -23.93
N PHE A 669 -59.57 -37.57 -24.30
CA PHE A 669 -59.92 -37.18 -25.67
C PHE A 669 -58.92 -36.23 -26.35
N ARG A 670 -58.53 -36.56 -27.58
CA ARG A 670 -57.58 -35.77 -28.38
C ARG A 670 -58.24 -35.30 -29.66
N ASP A 671 -58.32 -33.99 -29.84
CA ASP A 671 -58.67 -33.34 -31.10
C ASP A 671 -57.48 -32.52 -31.63
N TYR A 672 -57.62 -31.90 -32.81
CA TYR A 672 -56.55 -31.11 -33.42
C TYR A 672 -57.07 -30.02 -34.34
N GLY A 673 -56.21 -29.03 -34.61
CA GLY A 673 -56.49 -28.01 -35.62
C GLY A 673 -55.35 -27.01 -35.79
N GLN A 674 -55.65 -25.91 -36.49
CA GLN A 674 -54.70 -24.83 -36.78
C GLN A 674 -55.34 -23.44 -36.63
N ALA A 675 -56.51 -23.25 -37.26
CA ALA A 675 -57.32 -22.03 -37.16
C ALA A 675 -58.20 -22.02 -35.89
N GLY A 676 -58.69 -20.84 -35.51
CA GLY A 676 -59.62 -20.69 -34.40
C GLY A 676 -60.98 -21.34 -34.65
N ARG A 677 -61.66 -21.71 -33.56
CA ARG A 677 -63.03 -22.23 -33.51
C ARG A 677 -63.82 -21.49 -32.44
N ASP A 678 -65.14 -21.46 -32.55
CA ASP A 678 -66.08 -20.91 -31.57
C ASP A 678 -66.12 -21.66 -30.24
N ASP A 679 -65.61 -22.89 -30.23
CA ASP A 679 -65.57 -23.77 -29.07
C ASP A 679 -64.14 -24.10 -28.57
N VAL A 680 -63.11 -23.39 -29.08
CA VAL A 680 -61.70 -23.60 -28.71
C VAL A 680 -61.04 -22.32 -28.21
N GLY A 681 -60.55 -22.36 -26.97
CA GLY A 681 -59.74 -21.34 -26.32
C GLY A 681 -58.39 -21.88 -25.85
N PHE A 682 -57.86 -21.37 -24.75
CA PHE A 682 -56.60 -21.84 -24.13
C PHE A 682 -56.43 -21.32 -22.70
N ARG A 683 -55.50 -21.93 -21.94
CA ARG A 683 -54.97 -21.43 -20.66
C ARG A 683 -53.45 -21.34 -20.69
N VAL A 684 -52.84 -20.51 -19.84
CA VAL A 684 -51.37 -20.34 -19.82
C VAL A 684 -50.68 -21.14 -18.72
N ALA A 685 -49.45 -21.58 -19.00
CA ALA A 685 -48.54 -22.26 -18.09
C ALA A 685 -47.17 -21.56 -18.08
N ARG A 686 -46.33 -21.80 -17.07
CA ARG A 686 -44.91 -21.44 -17.04
C ARG A 686 -44.12 -22.32 -16.08
N TYR A 687 -42.81 -22.46 -16.25
CA TYR A 687 -42.00 -23.16 -15.25
C TYR A 687 -41.80 -22.31 -13.99
N ALA A 688 -41.68 -22.97 -12.84
CA ALA A 688 -41.56 -22.39 -11.51
C ALA A 688 -40.10 -22.38 -10.98
N GLU A 689 -39.14 -22.39 -11.89
CA GLU A 689 -37.72 -22.71 -11.67
C GLU A 689 -36.83 -21.51 -11.34
#